data_AF-A0A3P8TII2-F1
#
_entry.id   AF-A0A3P8TII2-F1
#
_cell.length_a   1.000
_cell.length_b   1.000
_cell.length_c   1.000
_cell.angle_alpha   90.00
_cell.angle_beta   90.00
_cell.angle_gamma   90.00
#
_symmetry.space_group_name_H-M   'P 1'
#
loop_
_entity.id
_entity.type
_entity.pdbx_description
1 polymer ?
#
loop_
_entity_poly.entity_id
_entity_poly.type
_entity_poly.pdbx_seq_one_letter_code
_entity_poly.pdbx_strand_id
1 'polypeptide(L)'
;MFSLSELAPLNQHQNQSKLLKPWWEVFMDYLVVLMLLTSVLACTEQLSRDRVVCVVSDPLVTANTSGYDPPSGSNVVPTPSSKFPTHISPNLHSATQGRRTHLVYQQYVYISQVCYNEALPLCSRFFPYIALLQSLVLVASGSFWLHFPHTSSRIEQFLAILAKCCESPWTSQALSHERRPHQFLPPRQVISLDKSDGEQARALFERVRKFRSHCESSAVIYKVYLAQTIFKLLMGTLIISYTIPVLSSFSFNHTCHPEEQSLVGYATFECIHVLSSLLRKLLVAYLTLLGLYGLLNFYTLCWILHSSLRQYSFHSLKDLCSLRDVPDLRNDLAFLIHMLDQYDPLLAQRLSVFLSPVSESRLLEESLERRWREEKLHAMTTVDADGCSRLQLVALPRLPPALFTLSQLQVLKLELITDARFTAQVASMTSLRELHLYHCTAAVDPSALAVLRERLEVLHLTFTHASEIPSWVLSLRSLHELHLSGRLSSEGGVGRGWALGSLRQLRHLRVLVIRGMLQRIPGELYEVAGSLVRLEIYNEGTRLLVLTGLKRVVDLTELHLQDCQLERLPSALLALTNLHTLNLQHNNLRTLEELLSLTHLRRLSCLRLAYNRVLVLPASVGVLRGLELLDLSNNQLKSLPPALFTLRCLRRLLLAGNLLEALPADVKALKLLSELDLSGNRLERLPSELFSNCLELRILNVAHNSLGFLPRGIAALSQLCKLDLRSNSLEELPAELGCCSGLPGGGLLVENWLFLSLPPHVRDFLSHSCTNLSACVE
;
A
#
# COMPACT_ATOMS: atom_id res chain seq x y z
N MET A 1 -26.33 -13.36 52.51
CA MET A 1 -24.96 -13.93 52.52
C MET A 1 -24.50 -14.01 51.08
N PHE A 2 -23.48 -13.23 50.70
CA PHE A 2 -22.88 -13.35 49.37
C PHE A 2 -21.95 -14.57 49.36
N SER A 3 -22.08 -15.45 48.37
CA SER A 3 -21.14 -16.56 48.20
C SER A 3 -19.87 -16.04 47.51
N LEU A 4 -18.68 -16.44 47.98
CA LEU A 4 -17.41 -16.11 47.31
C LEU A 4 -17.38 -16.58 45.83
N SER A 5 -18.19 -17.60 45.49
CA SER A 5 -18.41 -18.08 44.13
C SER A 5 -19.12 -17.08 43.21
N GLU A 6 -19.97 -16.17 43.73
CA GLU A 6 -20.65 -15.14 42.93
C GLU A 6 -19.77 -13.92 42.62
N LEU A 7 -18.65 -13.76 43.33
CA LEU A 7 -17.60 -12.78 43.04
C LEU A 7 -16.53 -13.32 42.06
N ALA A 8 -16.62 -14.60 41.69
CA ALA A 8 -15.74 -15.26 40.74
C ALA A 8 -16.04 -15.08 39.22
N PRO A 9 -17.14 -14.43 38.74
CA PRO A 9 -17.42 -14.40 37.29
C PRO A 9 -16.49 -13.48 36.49
N LEU A 10 -15.51 -12.81 37.13
CA LEU A 10 -14.44 -12.05 36.45
C LEU A 10 -13.39 -12.93 35.75
N ASN A 11 -13.47 -14.26 35.85
CA ASN A 11 -12.39 -15.16 35.42
C ASN A 11 -12.52 -15.67 33.96
N GLN A 12 -13.68 -15.55 33.30
CA GLN A 12 -13.89 -16.15 31.96
C GLN A 12 -13.35 -15.30 30.78
N HIS A 13 -13.33 -13.96 30.89
CA HIS A 13 -12.67 -13.08 29.91
C HIS A 13 -11.17 -12.86 30.18
N GLN A 14 -10.64 -13.40 31.28
CA GLN A 14 -9.27 -13.11 31.72
C GLN A 14 -8.17 -13.85 30.95
N ASN A 15 -8.45 -14.95 30.26
CA ASN A 15 -7.39 -15.84 29.75
C ASN A 15 -6.45 -15.21 28.71
N GLN A 16 -6.92 -14.30 27.86
CA GLN A 16 -6.05 -13.59 26.89
C GLN A 16 -5.42 -12.32 27.47
N SER A 17 -6.13 -11.62 28.36
CA SER A 17 -5.63 -10.40 29.03
C SER A 17 -4.50 -10.64 30.03
N LYS A 18 -4.27 -11.90 30.46
CA LYS A 18 -3.16 -12.30 31.34
C LYS A 18 -1.79 -11.91 30.79
N LEU A 19 -1.62 -11.91 29.46
CA LEU A 19 -0.37 -11.54 28.78
C LEU A 19 0.04 -10.08 29.01
N LEU A 20 -0.89 -9.21 29.42
CA LEU A 20 -0.66 -7.79 29.70
C LEU A 20 -0.58 -7.48 31.19
N LYS A 21 -0.64 -8.48 32.09
CA LYS A 21 -0.56 -8.28 33.54
C LYS A 21 0.84 -8.61 34.05
N PRO A 22 1.65 -7.60 34.45
CA PRO A 22 2.93 -7.85 35.09
C PRO A 22 2.75 -8.40 36.51
N TRP A 23 3.85 -8.86 37.11
CA TRP A 23 3.83 -9.52 38.42
C TRP A 23 3.19 -8.67 39.53
N TRP A 24 3.32 -7.35 39.49
CA TRP A 24 2.76 -6.46 40.51
C TRP A 24 1.24 -6.35 40.45
N GLU A 25 0.63 -6.33 39.25
CA GLU A 25 -0.83 -6.29 39.10
C GLU A 25 -1.44 -7.62 39.58
N VAL A 26 -0.78 -8.74 39.23
CA VAL A 26 -1.20 -10.07 39.70
C VAL A 26 -1.16 -10.13 41.24
N PHE A 27 -0.09 -9.63 41.84
CA PHE A 27 0.03 -9.61 43.30
C PHE A 27 -1.00 -8.68 43.96
N MET A 28 -1.26 -7.50 43.37
CA MET A 28 -2.32 -6.59 43.82
C MET A 28 -3.71 -7.24 43.76
N ASP A 29 -4.05 -7.99 42.71
CA ASP A 29 -5.33 -8.68 42.60
C ASP A 29 -5.54 -9.65 43.78
N TYR A 30 -4.51 -10.42 44.16
CA TYR A 30 -4.57 -11.31 45.31
C TYR A 30 -4.69 -10.57 46.65
N LEU A 31 -4.03 -9.42 46.81
CA LEU A 31 -4.16 -8.61 48.02
C LEU A 31 -5.58 -8.07 48.19
N VAL A 32 -6.20 -7.60 47.11
CA VAL A 32 -7.59 -7.10 47.18
C VAL A 32 -8.56 -8.25 47.49
N VAL A 33 -8.34 -9.46 46.95
CA VAL A 33 -9.12 -10.65 47.33
C VAL A 33 -8.99 -10.97 48.82
N LEU A 34 -7.80 -10.85 49.39
CA LEU A 34 -7.58 -11.09 50.82
C LEU A 34 -8.22 -9.99 51.70
N MET A 35 -8.19 -8.73 51.25
CA MET A 35 -8.92 -7.63 51.89
C MET A 35 -10.43 -7.87 51.85
N LEU A 36 -10.95 -8.32 50.71
CA LEU A 36 -12.37 -8.66 50.53
C LEU A 36 -12.76 -9.80 51.48
N LEU A 37 -11.97 -10.87 51.55
CA LEU A 37 -12.18 -11.98 52.48
C LEU A 37 -12.22 -11.49 53.94
N THR A 38 -11.28 -10.62 54.33
CA THR A 38 -11.21 -10.04 55.68
C THR A 38 -12.47 -9.21 55.98
N SER A 39 -12.94 -8.41 55.02
CA SER A 39 -14.16 -7.60 55.17
C SER A 39 -15.44 -8.44 55.26
N VAL A 40 -15.56 -9.50 54.45
CA VAL A 40 -16.70 -10.43 54.48
C VAL A 40 -16.73 -11.21 55.79
N LEU A 41 -15.57 -11.65 56.28
CA LEU A 41 -15.44 -12.29 57.59
C LEU A 41 -15.90 -11.35 58.70
N ALA A 42 -15.43 -10.10 58.69
CA ALA A 42 -15.85 -9.08 59.65
C ALA A 42 -17.37 -8.82 59.59
N CYS A 43 -17.95 -8.73 58.39
CA CYS A 43 -19.41 -8.57 58.22
C CYS A 43 -20.19 -9.77 58.75
N THR A 44 -19.68 -10.99 58.55
CA THR A 44 -20.34 -12.23 58.99
C THR A 44 -20.33 -12.35 60.50
N GLU A 45 -19.20 -12.03 61.15
CA GLU A 45 -19.09 -12.00 62.61
C GLU A 45 -19.99 -10.89 63.21
N GLN A 46 -20.06 -9.72 62.56
CA GLN A 46 -20.99 -8.66 62.95
C GLN A 46 -22.45 -9.15 62.85
N LEU A 47 -22.87 -9.75 61.74
CA LEU A 47 -24.27 -10.15 61.57
C LEU A 47 -24.68 -11.31 62.50
N SER A 48 -23.75 -12.21 62.83
CA SER A 48 -24.04 -13.43 63.57
C SER A 48 -23.92 -13.30 65.09
N ARG A 49 -23.01 -12.44 65.57
CA ARG A 49 -22.62 -12.39 67.00
C ARG A 49 -22.64 -10.99 67.62
N ASP A 50 -23.07 -9.96 66.90
CA ASP A 50 -23.09 -8.60 67.44
C ASP A 50 -24.14 -8.47 68.54
N ARG A 51 -23.68 -8.64 69.77
CA ARG A 51 -24.44 -8.52 71.00
C ARG A 51 -23.68 -7.61 71.94
N VAL A 52 -24.41 -6.65 72.47
CA VAL A 52 -23.96 -5.80 73.57
C VAL A 52 -24.70 -6.25 74.81
N VAL A 53 -23.98 -6.39 75.91
CA VAL A 53 -24.55 -6.77 77.20
C VAL A 53 -24.33 -5.62 78.16
N CYS A 54 -25.42 -5.04 78.64
CA CYS A 54 -25.38 -3.92 79.56
C CYS A 54 -25.86 -4.32 80.96
N VAL A 55 -25.13 -3.89 81.98
CA VAL A 55 -25.46 -4.10 83.40
C VAL A 55 -25.47 -2.75 84.12
N VAL A 56 -26.33 -2.62 85.11
CA VAL A 56 -26.45 -1.42 85.94
C VAL A 56 -25.13 -1.11 86.65
N SER A 57 -24.68 0.14 86.58
CA SER A 57 -23.57 0.69 87.36
C SER A 57 -24.13 1.83 88.21
N ASP A 58 -24.27 1.65 89.53
CA ASP A 58 -24.62 2.76 90.44
C ASP A 58 -23.37 3.17 91.23
N PRO A 59 -23.17 4.46 91.52
CA PRO A 59 -22.10 4.91 92.39
C PRO A 59 -22.33 4.40 93.82
N LEU A 60 -21.27 3.85 94.45
CA LEU A 60 -21.26 3.57 95.87
C LEU A 60 -21.72 4.79 96.67
N VAL A 61 -22.55 4.53 97.68
CA VAL A 61 -22.87 5.42 98.79
C VAL A 61 -21.61 6.14 99.27
N THR A 62 -21.45 7.42 98.88
CA THR A 62 -20.61 8.38 99.59
C THR A 62 -21.55 9.34 100.30
N ALA A 63 -21.89 9.00 101.55
CA ALA A 63 -22.60 9.89 102.45
C ALA A 63 -21.93 9.80 103.83
N ASN A 64 -20.86 10.60 103.98
CA ASN A 64 -20.66 11.41 105.17
C ASN A 64 -19.52 12.39 104.91
N THR A 65 -19.86 13.53 104.32
CA THR A 65 -19.56 14.86 104.87
C THR A 65 -20.19 15.92 103.97
N SER A 66 -21.35 16.40 104.39
CA SER A 66 -21.92 17.68 103.98
C SER A 66 -20.96 18.80 104.33
N GLY A 67 -20.82 19.76 103.42
CA GLY A 67 -19.79 20.79 103.45
C GLY A 67 -19.82 21.73 104.66
N TYR A 68 -18.66 22.35 104.88
CA TYR A 68 -18.52 23.73 105.35
C TYR A 68 -17.19 24.27 104.81
N ASP A 69 -17.26 25.46 104.21
CA ASP A 69 -16.14 26.25 103.69
C ASP A 69 -15.08 26.59 104.77
N PRO A 70 -13.83 26.90 104.38
CA PRO A 70 -12.75 27.22 105.30
C PRO A 70 -12.81 28.69 105.75
N PRO A 71 -12.19 29.01 106.91
CA PRO A 71 -11.16 30.03 106.83
C PRO A 71 -9.92 29.75 107.71
N SER A 72 -8.77 30.12 107.13
CA SER A 72 -7.57 30.71 107.72
C SER A 72 -7.28 30.56 109.23
N GLY A 73 -6.04 30.15 109.53
CA GLY A 73 -5.28 30.77 110.63
C GLY A 73 -4.67 29.83 111.68
N SER A 74 -3.34 29.70 111.59
CA SER A 74 -2.38 29.59 112.71
C SER A 74 -2.40 28.38 113.66
N ASN A 75 -1.26 27.67 113.57
CA ASN A 75 -0.36 27.25 114.66
C ASN A 75 -0.65 26.00 115.52
N VAL A 76 0.47 25.25 115.68
CA VAL A 76 0.87 24.37 116.80
C VAL A 76 0.73 22.84 116.60
N VAL A 77 1.81 22.29 116.03
CA VAL A 77 2.59 21.05 116.33
C VAL A 77 2.49 20.55 117.80
N PRO A 78 2.79 19.29 118.23
CA PRO A 78 3.28 18.10 117.52
C PRO A 78 2.53 16.76 117.78
N THR A 79 2.82 15.80 116.90
CA THR A 79 3.17 14.36 117.09
C THR A 79 3.58 13.86 118.50
N PRO A 80 3.90 12.56 118.74
CA PRO A 80 3.77 11.34 117.92
C PRO A 80 3.32 10.07 118.71
N SER A 81 3.40 8.93 118.00
CA SER A 81 3.83 7.62 118.53
C SER A 81 2.70 6.74 119.09
N SER A 82 2.69 5.42 118.93
CA SER A 82 3.53 4.47 118.21
C SER A 82 2.85 3.09 118.31
N LYS A 83 3.33 2.14 117.52
CA LYS A 83 3.30 0.69 117.78
C LYS A 83 1.97 -0.04 117.56
N PHE A 84 1.93 -0.75 116.43
CA PHE A 84 1.50 -2.16 116.35
C PHE A 84 1.98 -2.94 117.60
N PRO A 85 1.20 -3.89 118.16
CA PRO A 85 1.07 -5.19 117.50
C PRO A 85 -0.26 -5.95 117.68
N THR A 86 -0.56 -6.73 116.63
CA THR A 86 -1.17 -8.06 116.61
C THR A 86 -1.79 -8.62 117.91
N HIS A 87 -3.08 -8.97 117.85
CA HIS A 87 -3.55 -10.29 118.29
C HIS A 87 -4.71 -10.77 117.41
N ILE A 88 -4.52 -11.96 116.88
CA ILE A 88 -5.40 -12.71 115.98
C ILE A 88 -6.63 -13.18 116.75
N SER A 89 -7.81 -13.05 116.15
CA SER A 89 -8.87 -14.07 116.24
C SER A 89 -9.71 -14.05 114.97
N PRO A 90 -9.97 -15.22 114.36
CA PRO A 90 -10.50 -15.36 113.01
C PRO A 90 -12.05 -15.36 112.99
N ASN A 91 -12.59 -15.34 111.78
CA ASN A 91 -13.99 -15.56 111.37
C ASN A 91 -14.77 -14.30 111.00
N LEU A 92 -14.82 -14.01 109.70
CA LEU A 92 -16.07 -14.16 108.97
C LEU A 92 -15.80 -14.23 107.46
N HIS A 93 -15.99 -15.42 106.89
CA HIS A 93 -16.31 -15.57 105.48
C HIS A 93 -17.64 -14.85 105.22
N SER A 94 -17.60 -13.58 104.79
CA SER A 94 -18.74 -13.00 104.09
C SER A 94 -18.76 -13.60 102.68
N ALA A 95 -19.56 -14.65 102.51
CA ALA A 95 -19.92 -15.15 101.20
C ALA A 95 -20.37 -13.97 100.33
N THR A 96 -19.73 -13.80 99.17
CA THR A 96 -20.17 -12.85 98.15
C THR A 96 -21.59 -13.22 97.72
N GLN A 97 -22.61 -12.55 98.27
CA GLN A 97 -23.98 -12.67 97.79
C GLN A 97 -24.14 -11.84 96.51
N GLY A 98 -24.73 -12.44 95.47
CA GLY A 98 -25.05 -11.75 94.22
C GLY A 98 -26.10 -10.64 94.41
N ARG A 99 -25.96 -9.55 93.66
CA ARG A 99 -26.86 -8.38 93.73
C ARG A 99 -28.19 -8.66 93.04
N ARG A 100 -29.31 -8.32 93.69
CA ARG A 100 -30.65 -8.30 93.08
C ARG A 100 -30.99 -6.88 92.63
N THR A 101 -31.16 -6.67 91.33
CA THR A 101 -31.43 -5.36 90.71
C THR A 101 -32.92 -5.08 90.48
N HIS A 102 -33.79 -6.05 90.78
CA HIS A 102 -35.24 -6.00 90.56
C HIS A 102 -35.69 -5.75 89.10
N LEU A 103 -34.77 -5.87 88.14
CA LEU A 103 -35.05 -5.79 86.71
C LEU A 103 -35.41 -7.16 86.14
N VAL A 104 -36.42 -7.21 85.27
CA VAL A 104 -36.80 -8.43 84.54
C VAL A 104 -35.92 -8.57 83.30
N TYR A 105 -35.67 -9.81 82.85
CA TYR A 105 -34.83 -10.10 81.68
C TYR A 105 -35.17 -9.24 80.44
N GLN A 106 -36.45 -9.00 80.17
CA GLN A 106 -36.89 -8.19 79.02
C GLN A 106 -36.38 -6.74 79.08
N GLN A 107 -36.25 -6.16 80.28
CA GLN A 107 -35.71 -4.80 80.47
C GLN A 107 -34.20 -4.76 80.20
N TYR A 108 -33.46 -5.83 80.53
CA TYR A 108 -32.04 -5.95 80.17
C TYR A 108 -31.82 -6.08 78.66
N VAL A 109 -32.71 -6.80 77.95
CA VAL A 109 -32.66 -6.89 76.49
C VAL A 109 -32.94 -5.53 75.85
N TYR A 110 -33.98 -4.84 76.34
CA TYR A 110 -34.33 -3.50 75.88
C TYR A 110 -33.17 -2.50 76.10
N ILE A 111 -32.61 -2.43 77.31
CA ILE A 111 -31.53 -1.48 77.61
C ILE A 111 -30.27 -1.77 76.79
N SER A 112 -29.97 -3.05 76.57
CA SER A 112 -28.84 -3.45 75.73
C SER A 112 -29.04 -3.00 74.27
N GLN A 113 -30.27 -2.99 73.77
CA GLN A 113 -30.59 -2.50 72.41
C GLN A 113 -30.56 -0.97 72.31
N VAL A 114 -31.03 -0.26 73.34
CA VAL A 114 -30.94 1.22 73.41
C VAL A 114 -29.48 1.66 73.45
N CYS A 115 -28.70 1.07 74.36
CA CYS A 115 -27.28 1.36 74.48
C CYS A 115 -26.46 0.91 73.27
N TYR A 116 -26.92 -0.11 72.53
CA TYR A 116 -26.33 -0.46 71.25
C TYR A 116 -26.42 0.69 70.24
N ASN A 117 -27.52 1.43 70.24
CA ASN A 117 -27.75 2.54 69.31
C ASN A 117 -27.11 3.86 69.76
N GLU A 118 -27.14 4.15 71.06
CA GLU A 118 -26.73 5.43 71.62
C GLU A 118 -25.25 5.46 72.05
N ALA A 119 -24.76 4.39 72.69
CA ALA A 119 -23.44 4.38 73.32
C ALA A 119 -22.32 3.84 72.41
N LEU A 120 -22.64 3.03 71.40
CA LEU A 120 -21.62 2.53 70.48
C LEU A 120 -21.28 3.52 69.35
N PRO A 121 -19.97 3.80 69.14
CA PRO A 121 -19.50 4.57 67.99
C PRO A 121 -20.02 4.00 66.67
N LEU A 122 -20.41 4.87 65.73
CA LEU A 122 -20.84 4.45 64.39
C LEU A 122 -19.80 3.57 63.69
N CYS A 123 -18.52 3.82 63.91
CA CYS A 123 -17.44 3.03 63.34
C CYS A 123 -17.45 1.56 63.79
N SER A 124 -17.84 1.27 65.03
CA SER A 124 -17.90 -0.12 65.54
C SER A 124 -19.03 -0.91 64.89
N ARG A 125 -20.11 -0.21 64.48
CA ARG A 125 -21.29 -0.79 63.82
C ARG A 125 -21.12 -0.96 62.31
N PHE A 126 -20.55 0.04 61.64
CA PHE A 126 -20.56 0.12 60.17
C PHE A 126 -19.21 -0.19 59.50
N PHE A 127 -18.11 -0.31 60.25
CA PHE A 127 -16.79 -0.50 59.66
C PHE A 127 -16.69 -1.70 58.70
N PRO A 128 -17.19 -2.92 59.02
CA PRO A 128 -17.09 -4.05 58.11
C PRO A 128 -17.75 -3.81 56.75
N TYR A 129 -18.90 -3.11 56.74
CA TYR A 129 -19.62 -2.77 55.52
C TYR A 129 -18.87 -1.71 54.69
N ILE A 130 -18.26 -0.73 55.36
CA ILE A 130 -17.40 0.28 54.71
C ILE A 130 -16.16 -0.38 54.10
N ALA A 131 -15.49 -1.27 54.84
CA ALA A 131 -14.33 -2.02 54.36
C ALA A 131 -14.68 -2.92 53.17
N LEU A 132 -15.86 -3.54 53.18
CA LEU A 132 -16.39 -4.34 52.07
C LEU A 132 -16.59 -3.47 50.82
N LEU A 133 -17.27 -2.34 50.95
CA LEU A 133 -17.49 -1.40 49.86
C LEU A 133 -16.17 -0.91 49.26
N GLN A 134 -15.18 -0.61 50.11
CA GLN A 134 -13.85 -0.16 49.69
C GLN A 134 -13.09 -1.24 48.94
N SER A 135 -13.12 -2.48 49.44
CA SER A 135 -12.53 -3.62 48.74
C SER A 135 -13.17 -3.82 47.36
N LEU A 136 -14.49 -3.69 47.24
CA LEU A 136 -15.19 -3.76 45.94
C LEU A 136 -14.77 -2.63 44.98
N VAL A 137 -14.64 -1.40 45.46
CA VAL A 137 -14.14 -0.27 44.66
C VAL A 137 -12.70 -0.51 44.20
N LEU A 138 -11.85 -1.09 45.04
CA LEU A 138 -10.48 -1.46 44.66
C LEU A 138 -10.47 -2.56 43.59
N VAL A 139 -11.32 -3.59 43.70
CA VAL A 139 -11.47 -4.63 42.64
C VAL A 139 -11.88 -4.00 41.31
N ALA A 140 -12.92 -3.16 41.33
CA ALA A 140 -13.43 -2.52 40.12
C ALA A 140 -12.37 -1.60 39.48
N SER A 141 -11.67 -0.81 40.31
CA SER A 141 -10.58 0.06 39.83
C SER A 141 -9.38 -0.73 39.30
N GLY A 142 -9.13 -1.95 39.75
CA GLY A 142 -8.03 -2.81 39.28
C GLY A 142 -8.12 -3.18 37.81
N SER A 143 -9.35 -3.45 37.36
CA SER A 143 -9.63 -4.00 36.03
C SER A 143 -10.24 -2.99 35.06
N PHE A 144 -10.36 -1.72 35.45
CA PHE A 144 -11.06 -0.69 34.69
C PHE A 144 -10.46 -0.48 33.29
N TRP A 145 -9.14 -0.34 33.17
CA TRP A 145 -8.48 -0.12 31.87
C TRP A 145 -8.64 -1.28 30.88
N LEU A 146 -8.90 -2.51 31.36
CA LEU A 146 -9.14 -3.68 30.52
C LEU A 146 -10.59 -3.71 29.98
N HIS A 147 -11.56 -3.21 30.74
CA HIS A 147 -12.99 -3.30 30.37
C HIS A 147 -13.56 -2.02 29.78
N PHE A 148 -12.86 -0.89 29.91
CA PHE A 148 -13.34 0.39 29.40
C PHE A 148 -13.43 0.36 27.85
N PRO A 149 -14.59 0.66 27.23
CA PRO A 149 -14.83 0.39 25.80
C PRO A 149 -13.79 1.00 24.84
N HIS A 150 -13.32 2.22 25.13
CA HIS A 150 -12.32 2.90 24.29
C HIS A 150 -10.90 2.30 24.39
N THR A 151 -10.61 1.52 25.43
CA THR A 151 -9.33 0.82 25.61
C THR A 151 -9.44 -0.67 25.27
N SER A 152 -10.52 -1.35 25.69
CA SER A 152 -10.75 -2.80 25.49
C SER A 152 -10.62 -3.20 24.03
N SER A 153 -11.30 -2.49 23.12
CA SER A 153 -11.28 -2.80 21.69
C SER A 153 -9.86 -2.84 21.10
N ARG A 154 -9.00 -1.92 21.53
CA ARG A 154 -7.60 -1.85 21.06
C ARG A 154 -6.73 -2.93 21.69
N ILE A 155 -6.96 -3.25 22.96
CA ILE A 155 -6.24 -4.30 23.68
C ILE A 155 -6.59 -5.67 23.10
N GLU A 156 -7.87 -5.93 22.83
CA GLU A 156 -8.33 -7.16 22.17
C GLU A 156 -7.72 -7.30 20.77
N GLN A 157 -7.74 -6.23 19.97
CA GLN A 157 -7.12 -6.24 18.65
C GLN A 157 -5.61 -6.47 18.72
N PHE A 158 -4.92 -5.88 19.69
CA PHE A 158 -3.49 -6.12 19.93
C PHE A 158 -3.21 -7.59 20.26
N LEU A 159 -3.95 -8.16 21.21
CA LEU A 159 -3.81 -9.55 21.63
C LEU A 159 -4.10 -10.54 20.50
N ALA A 160 -5.13 -10.27 19.69
CA ALA A 160 -5.46 -11.09 18.53
C ALA A 160 -4.37 -11.05 17.44
N ILE A 161 -3.74 -9.89 17.23
CA ILE A 161 -2.59 -9.77 16.32
C ILE A 161 -1.39 -10.52 16.89
N LEU A 162 -1.09 -10.35 18.18
CA LEU A 162 0.03 -10.99 18.85
C LEU A 162 -0.08 -12.53 18.80
N ALA A 163 -1.27 -13.07 19.06
CA ALA A 163 -1.53 -14.51 18.97
C ALA A 163 -1.22 -15.04 17.55
N LYS A 164 -1.71 -14.35 16.52
CA LYS A 164 -1.44 -14.71 15.11
C LYS A 164 0.03 -14.58 14.72
N CYS A 165 0.73 -13.57 15.25
CA CYS A 165 2.17 -13.45 15.07
C CYS A 165 2.91 -14.64 15.68
N CYS A 166 2.46 -15.14 16.83
CA CYS A 166 3.07 -16.30 17.49
C CYS A 166 2.77 -17.62 16.77
N GLU A 167 1.58 -17.77 16.21
CA GLU A 167 1.18 -18.97 15.45
C GLU A 167 1.82 -19.03 14.06
N SER A 168 2.22 -17.88 13.49
CA SER A 168 2.71 -17.83 12.11
C SER A 168 4.07 -18.55 11.95
N PRO A 169 4.16 -19.59 11.08
CA PRO A 169 5.41 -20.30 10.83
C PRO A 169 6.49 -19.41 10.18
N TRP A 170 6.11 -18.30 9.51
CA TRP A 170 7.04 -17.31 8.96
C TRP A 170 7.95 -16.72 10.04
N THR A 171 7.44 -16.49 11.26
CA THR A 171 8.25 -15.90 12.34
C THR A 171 9.43 -16.77 12.71
N SER A 172 9.18 -18.07 12.87
CA SER A 172 10.22 -19.05 13.17
C SER A 172 11.25 -19.14 12.05
N GLN A 173 10.82 -19.12 10.78
CA GLN A 173 11.74 -19.15 9.64
C GLN A 173 12.59 -17.87 9.57
N ALA A 174 11.97 -16.69 9.67
CA ALA A 174 12.68 -15.41 9.63
C ALA A 174 13.73 -15.30 10.76
N LEU A 175 13.36 -15.66 12.00
CA LEU A 175 14.26 -15.67 13.16
C LEU A 175 15.39 -16.71 13.03
N SER A 176 15.15 -17.84 12.34
CA SER A 176 16.17 -18.85 12.08
C SER A 176 17.23 -18.39 11.08
N HIS A 177 16.84 -17.60 10.09
CA HIS A 177 17.73 -17.05 9.07
C HIS A 177 18.65 -15.96 9.64
N GLU A 178 18.18 -15.18 10.61
CA GLU A 178 18.94 -14.04 11.15
C GLU A 178 19.93 -14.42 12.26
N ARG A 179 19.73 -15.57 12.92
CA ARG A 179 20.68 -16.11 13.90
C ARG A 179 21.96 -16.72 13.28
N ARG A 180 22.09 -16.75 11.95
CA ARG A 180 23.28 -17.27 11.25
C ARG A 180 24.20 -16.14 10.78
N PRO A 181 25.15 -15.66 11.60
CA PRO A 181 26.39 -15.10 11.06
C PRO A 181 27.63 -16.00 11.23
N HIS A 182 27.67 -17.00 12.15
CA HIS A 182 28.97 -17.60 12.53
C HIS A 182 29.10 -19.10 12.82
N GLN A 183 28.13 -19.99 12.55
CA GLN A 183 28.38 -21.44 12.73
C GLN A 183 27.92 -22.29 11.54
N PHE A 184 28.92 -22.90 10.88
CA PHE A 184 28.77 -24.02 9.95
C PHE A 184 28.26 -25.25 10.72
N LEU A 185 26.96 -25.48 10.70
CA LEU A 185 26.31 -26.76 11.04
C LEU A 185 25.33 -27.11 9.91
N PRO A 186 25.13 -28.40 9.59
CA PRO A 186 24.44 -28.82 8.37
C PRO A 186 22.98 -28.35 8.36
N PRO A 187 22.37 -28.16 7.18
CA PRO A 187 21.03 -27.60 7.06
C PRO A 187 20.00 -28.58 7.62
N ARG A 188 19.57 -28.37 8.87
CA ARG A 188 18.26 -28.89 9.29
C ARG A 188 17.21 -28.26 8.39
N GLN A 189 16.42 -29.13 7.75
CA GLN A 189 15.37 -28.85 6.78
C GLN A 189 14.73 -27.47 7.00
N VAL A 190 14.97 -26.55 6.06
CA VAL A 190 14.19 -25.31 5.96
C VAL A 190 12.75 -25.76 5.72
N ILE A 191 11.89 -25.57 6.71
CA ILE A 191 10.47 -25.83 6.58
C ILE A 191 9.99 -24.92 5.45
N SER A 192 9.74 -25.48 4.27
CA SER A 192 9.19 -24.69 3.17
C SER A 192 7.78 -24.31 3.57
N LEU A 193 7.53 -23.03 3.85
CA LEU A 193 6.18 -22.53 4.08
C LEU A 193 5.21 -23.03 3.02
N ASP A 194 4.00 -23.40 3.39
CA ASP A 194 2.98 -23.69 2.38
C ASP A 194 2.48 -22.38 1.75
N LYS A 195 1.85 -22.49 0.58
CA LYS A 195 1.28 -21.33 -0.13
C LYS A 195 0.28 -20.57 0.75
N SER A 196 -0.49 -21.29 1.56
CA SER A 196 -1.42 -20.75 2.55
C SER A 196 -0.71 -19.86 3.57
N ASP A 197 0.43 -20.31 4.06
CA ASP A 197 1.12 -19.70 5.19
C ASP A 197 1.78 -18.38 4.78
N GLY A 198 2.31 -18.31 3.56
CA GLY A 198 2.85 -17.08 2.99
C GLY A 198 1.77 -16.01 2.76
N GLU A 199 0.58 -16.41 2.30
CA GLU A 199 -0.55 -15.48 2.13
C GLU A 199 -1.12 -15.01 3.47
N GLN A 200 -1.20 -15.91 4.46
CA GLN A 200 -1.56 -15.55 5.84
C GLN A 200 -0.56 -14.57 6.45
N ALA A 201 0.75 -14.80 6.26
CA ALA A 201 1.80 -13.89 6.71
C ALA A 201 1.67 -12.51 6.06
N ARG A 202 1.41 -12.45 4.75
CA ARG A 202 1.20 -11.18 4.02
C ARG A 202 0.00 -10.40 4.56
N ALA A 203 -1.14 -11.08 4.77
CA ALA A 203 -2.31 -10.46 5.37
C ALA A 203 -2.04 -9.97 6.80
N LEU A 204 -1.17 -10.66 7.54
CA LEU A 204 -0.77 -10.28 8.88
C LEU A 204 0.13 -9.03 8.89
N PHE A 205 1.09 -8.90 7.97
CA PHE A 205 1.88 -7.67 7.78
C PHE A 205 0.99 -6.44 7.54
N GLU A 206 -0.01 -6.56 6.68
CA GLU A 206 -0.93 -5.45 6.39
C GLU A 206 -1.79 -5.08 7.62
N ARG A 207 -2.27 -6.09 8.37
CA ARG A 207 -3.01 -5.88 9.62
C ARG A 207 -2.14 -5.20 10.68
N VAL A 208 -0.88 -5.62 10.85
CA VAL A 208 0.07 -5.00 11.78
C VAL A 208 0.35 -3.55 11.39
N ARG A 209 0.58 -3.25 10.11
CA ARG A 209 0.80 -1.89 9.61
C ARG A 209 -0.40 -0.98 9.88
N LYS A 210 -1.63 -1.44 9.59
CA LYS A 210 -2.87 -0.70 9.85
C LYS A 210 -3.08 -0.46 11.36
N PHE A 211 -2.89 -1.50 12.17
CA PHE A 211 -3.02 -1.42 13.62
C PHE A 211 -2.00 -0.45 14.24
N ARG A 212 -0.75 -0.51 13.77
CA ARG A 212 0.31 0.42 14.20
C ARG A 212 -0.08 1.88 13.97
N SER A 213 -0.52 2.22 12.75
CA SER A 213 -0.94 3.58 12.43
C SER A 213 -2.10 4.05 13.33
N HIS A 214 -3.07 3.16 13.59
CA HIS A 214 -4.19 3.46 14.48
C HIS A 214 -3.75 3.72 15.94
N CYS A 215 -2.85 2.88 16.49
CA CYS A 215 -2.39 3.01 17.88
C CYS A 215 -1.37 4.13 18.11
N GLU A 216 -0.51 4.44 17.13
CA GLU A 216 0.44 5.54 17.24
C GLU A 216 -0.26 6.92 17.29
N SER A 217 -1.49 7.03 16.76
CA SER A 217 -2.26 8.28 16.79
C SER A 217 -2.86 8.63 18.16
N SER A 218 -2.84 7.71 19.13
CA SER A 218 -3.57 7.85 20.39
C SER A 218 -2.75 7.45 21.61
N ALA A 219 -3.05 8.08 22.74
CA ALA A 219 -2.41 7.86 24.04
C ALA A 219 -3.44 7.56 25.15
N VAL A 220 -4.59 6.98 24.80
CA VAL A 220 -5.72 6.78 25.71
C VAL A 220 -5.42 5.67 26.71
N ILE A 221 -4.82 4.57 26.28
CA ILE A 221 -4.52 3.42 27.15
C ILE A 221 -3.54 3.84 28.25
N TYR A 222 -2.45 4.50 27.85
CA TYR A 222 -1.46 5.01 28.81
C TYR A 222 -2.10 5.99 29.83
N LYS A 223 -2.94 6.92 29.37
CA LYS A 223 -3.61 7.90 30.25
C LYS A 223 -4.57 7.24 31.22
N VAL A 224 -5.37 6.28 30.77
CA VAL A 224 -6.32 5.55 31.63
C VAL A 224 -5.58 4.74 32.68
N TYR A 225 -4.49 4.04 32.31
CA TYR A 225 -3.69 3.28 33.25
C TYR A 225 -3.01 4.17 34.30
N LEU A 226 -2.43 5.31 33.89
CA LEU A 226 -1.86 6.29 34.81
C LEU A 226 -2.92 6.88 35.77
N ALA A 227 -4.07 7.29 35.24
CA ALA A 227 -5.17 7.84 36.04
C ALA A 227 -5.71 6.81 37.05
N GLN A 228 -5.83 5.55 36.63
CA GLN A 228 -6.23 4.43 37.48
C GLN A 228 -5.25 4.23 38.65
N THR A 229 -3.95 4.22 38.39
CA THR A 229 -2.92 4.07 39.44
C THR A 229 -2.94 5.23 40.43
N ILE A 230 -3.08 6.47 39.94
CA ILE A 230 -3.22 7.65 40.79
C ILE A 230 -4.49 7.56 41.64
N PHE A 231 -5.62 7.16 41.05
CA PHE A 231 -6.89 6.98 41.77
C PHE A 231 -6.77 5.94 42.90
N LYS A 232 -6.14 4.78 42.63
CA LYS A 232 -5.90 3.74 43.64
C LYS A 232 -5.07 4.27 44.82
N LEU A 233 -4.01 5.05 44.55
CA LEU A 233 -3.19 5.66 45.60
C LEU A 233 -3.97 6.69 46.42
N LEU A 234 -4.72 7.58 45.77
CA LEU A 234 -5.55 8.58 46.45
C LEU A 234 -6.59 7.89 47.35
N MET A 235 -7.28 6.88 46.83
CA MET A 235 -8.22 6.07 47.61
C MET A 235 -7.54 5.39 48.80
N GLY A 236 -6.38 4.77 48.61
CA GLY A 236 -5.62 4.15 49.71
C GLY A 236 -5.24 5.16 50.80
N THR A 237 -4.75 6.34 50.42
CA THR A 237 -4.40 7.42 51.37
C THR A 237 -5.63 7.94 52.12
N LEU A 238 -6.77 8.11 51.43
CA LEU A 238 -8.03 8.50 52.05
C LEU A 238 -8.48 7.46 53.08
N ILE A 239 -8.45 6.18 52.72
CA ILE A 239 -8.84 5.08 53.61
C ILE A 239 -7.99 5.06 54.87
N ILE A 240 -6.67 5.17 54.72
CA ILE A 240 -5.73 5.21 55.86
C ILE A 240 -6.02 6.42 56.75
N SER A 241 -6.25 7.60 56.16
CA SER A 241 -6.41 8.86 56.90
C SER A 241 -7.59 8.88 57.88
N TYR A 242 -8.74 8.30 57.50
CA TYR A 242 -9.90 8.26 58.39
C TYR A 242 -9.92 7.00 59.28
N THR A 243 -9.31 5.89 58.85
CA THR A 243 -9.38 4.61 59.57
C THR A 243 -8.41 4.55 60.75
N ILE A 244 -7.22 5.15 60.64
CA ILE A 244 -6.23 5.16 61.73
C ILE A 244 -6.76 5.87 63.00
N PRO A 245 -7.34 7.09 62.94
CA PRO A 245 -7.91 7.74 64.12
C PRO A 245 -9.00 6.92 64.79
N VAL A 246 -9.84 6.27 63.97
CA VAL A 246 -10.98 5.44 64.39
C VAL A 246 -10.54 4.17 65.12
N LEU A 247 -9.32 3.67 64.90
CA LEU A 247 -8.80 2.49 65.59
C LEU A 247 -8.79 2.67 67.12
N SER A 248 -8.60 3.90 67.59
CA SER A 248 -8.62 4.24 69.02
C SER A 248 -10.02 4.18 69.65
N SER A 249 -11.08 4.26 68.83
CA SER A 249 -12.48 4.26 69.29
C SER A 249 -13.06 2.87 69.56
N PHE A 250 -12.33 1.79 69.22
CA PHE A 250 -12.73 0.42 69.55
C PHE A 250 -12.35 0.08 71.00
N SER A 251 -13.27 0.32 71.94
CA SER A 251 -13.14 -0.09 73.35
C SER A 251 -14.00 -1.32 73.65
N PHE A 252 -13.59 -2.10 74.67
CA PHE A 252 -14.34 -3.27 75.12
C PHE A 252 -15.52 -2.88 76.03
N ASN A 253 -15.33 -1.83 76.83
CA ASN A 253 -16.32 -1.28 77.75
C ASN A 253 -16.83 0.07 77.23
N HIS A 254 -18.13 0.30 77.39
CA HIS A 254 -18.82 1.54 77.08
C HIS A 254 -19.76 1.91 78.22
N THR A 255 -19.80 3.19 78.61
CA THR A 255 -20.76 3.72 79.58
C THR A 255 -21.95 4.31 78.82
N CYS A 256 -23.15 3.88 79.17
CA CYS A 256 -24.40 4.27 78.54
C CYS A 256 -25.30 5.01 79.53
N HIS A 257 -25.86 6.14 79.09
CA HIS A 257 -26.75 7.00 79.88
C HIS A 257 -28.06 7.14 79.09
N PRO A 258 -29.02 6.21 79.24
CA PRO A 258 -30.25 6.21 78.45
C PRO A 258 -31.16 7.39 78.83
N GLU A 259 -31.82 8.01 77.84
CA GLU A 259 -32.72 9.14 78.07
C GLU A 259 -34.01 8.75 78.84
N GLU A 260 -34.50 7.51 78.66
CA GLU A 260 -35.74 7.02 79.28
C GLU A 260 -35.54 6.39 80.68
N GLN A 261 -35.09 7.20 81.65
CA GLN A 261 -34.87 6.76 83.04
C GLN A 261 -36.14 6.22 83.72
N SER A 262 -37.33 6.67 83.29
CA SER A 262 -38.62 6.29 83.86
C SER A 262 -39.02 4.83 83.62
N LEU A 263 -38.47 4.17 82.59
CA LEU A 263 -38.84 2.79 82.21
C LEU A 263 -38.04 1.71 82.95
N VAL A 264 -36.80 2.04 83.36
CA VAL A 264 -35.83 1.08 83.91
C VAL A 264 -35.37 1.46 85.32
N GLY A 265 -35.48 2.73 85.73
CA GLY A 265 -35.21 3.17 87.11
C GLY A 265 -33.74 3.38 87.47
N TYR A 266 -32.81 3.26 86.51
CA TYR A 266 -31.37 3.48 86.71
C TYR A 266 -30.81 4.45 85.66
N ALA A 267 -29.83 5.28 86.05
CA ALA A 267 -29.27 6.35 85.20
C ALA A 267 -28.03 5.92 84.40
N THR A 268 -27.29 4.91 84.86
CA THR A 268 -25.98 4.55 84.33
C THR A 268 -25.85 3.04 84.13
N PHE A 269 -25.46 2.64 82.92
CA PHE A 269 -25.21 1.25 82.55
C PHE A 269 -23.80 1.08 81.99
N GLU A 270 -23.11 0.05 82.44
CA GLU A 270 -21.86 -0.40 81.81
C GLU A 270 -22.16 -1.52 80.82
N CYS A 271 -21.74 -1.28 79.57
CA CYS A 271 -22.01 -2.14 78.44
C CYS A 271 -20.70 -2.74 77.91
N ILE A 272 -20.72 -4.04 77.63
CA ILE A 272 -19.60 -4.76 77.04
C ILE A 272 -19.93 -5.08 75.58
N HIS A 273 -19.03 -4.68 74.68
CA HIS A 273 -19.07 -5.08 73.28
C HIS A 273 -18.10 -6.24 73.03
N VAL A 274 -18.63 -7.47 73.06
CA VAL A 274 -17.82 -8.70 72.98
C VAL A 274 -17.01 -8.78 71.68
N LEU A 275 -17.55 -8.22 70.59
CA LEU A 275 -16.96 -8.28 69.26
C LEU A 275 -15.83 -7.25 69.02
N SER A 276 -15.74 -6.21 69.86
CA SER A 276 -14.79 -5.09 69.72
C SER A 276 -13.33 -5.54 69.57
N SER A 277 -12.90 -6.53 70.36
CA SER A 277 -11.53 -7.06 70.30
C SER A 277 -11.22 -7.80 68.99
N LEU A 278 -12.20 -8.53 68.45
CA LEU A 278 -12.05 -9.24 67.17
C LEU A 278 -12.04 -8.25 66.00
N LEU A 279 -12.99 -7.30 65.97
CA LEU A 279 -13.07 -6.27 64.94
C LEU A 279 -11.81 -5.41 64.90
N ARG A 280 -11.24 -5.05 66.05
CA ARG A 280 -9.98 -4.32 66.12
C ARG A 280 -8.82 -5.10 65.49
N LYS A 281 -8.72 -6.42 65.73
CA LYS A 281 -7.69 -7.27 65.11
C LYS A 281 -7.89 -7.41 63.60
N LEU A 282 -9.13 -7.60 63.15
CA LEU A 282 -9.48 -7.68 61.73
C LEU A 282 -9.22 -6.35 61.00
N LEU A 283 -9.48 -5.22 61.67
CA LEU A 283 -9.19 -3.89 61.15
C LEU A 283 -7.67 -3.65 61.01
N VAL A 284 -6.87 -4.05 62.00
CA VAL A 284 -5.41 -3.99 61.88
C VAL A 284 -4.92 -4.85 60.72
N ALA A 285 -5.44 -6.08 60.56
CA ALA A 285 -5.12 -6.94 59.43
C ALA A 285 -5.54 -6.32 58.08
N TYR A 286 -6.69 -5.64 58.02
CA TYR A 286 -7.11 -4.91 56.83
C TYR A 286 -6.16 -3.75 56.47
N LEU A 287 -5.72 -2.97 57.47
CA LEU A 287 -4.79 -1.87 57.30
C LEU A 287 -3.39 -2.33 56.86
N THR A 288 -2.90 -3.48 57.36
CA THR A 288 -1.60 -4.01 56.90
C THR A 288 -1.66 -4.46 55.44
N LEU A 289 -2.75 -5.09 55.01
CA LEU A 289 -2.97 -5.47 53.61
C LEU A 289 -3.08 -4.24 52.70
N LEU A 290 -3.82 -3.22 53.13
CA LEU A 290 -3.94 -1.96 52.41
C LEU A 290 -2.60 -1.23 52.30
N GLY A 291 -1.77 -1.25 53.34
CA GLY A 291 -0.42 -0.68 53.32
C GLY A 291 0.49 -1.35 52.29
N LEU A 292 0.48 -2.69 52.23
CA LEU A 292 1.22 -3.45 51.22
C LEU A 292 0.72 -3.15 49.79
N TYR A 293 -0.61 -3.08 49.62
CA TYR A 293 -1.22 -2.67 48.35
C TYR A 293 -0.78 -1.26 47.93
N GLY A 294 -0.74 -0.31 48.87
CA GLY A 294 -0.26 1.05 48.63
C GLY A 294 1.21 1.10 48.21
N LEU A 295 2.09 0.32 48.85
CA LEU A 295 3.51 0.24 48.50
C LEU A 295 3.72 -0.23 47.05
N LEU A 296 2.96 -1.25 46.62
CA LEU A 296 3.01 -1.73 45.24
C LEU A 296 2.51 -0.68 44.26
N ASN A 297 1.43 0.05 44.58
CA ASN A 297 0.92 1.11 43.69
C ASN A 297 1.89 2.29 43.60
N PHE A 298 2.64 2.55 44.67
CA PHE A 298 3.70 3.55 44.64
C PHE A 298 4.86 3.08 43.75
N TYR A 299 5.26 1.81 43.86
CA TYR A 299 6.24 1.21 42.97
C TYR A 299 5.82 1.30 41.49
N THR A 300 4.56 0.98 41.16
CA THR A 300 4.06 1.08 39.78
C THR A 300 4.06 2.52 39.28
N LEU A 301 3.64 3.48 40.11
CA LEU A 301 3.71 4.90 39.75
C LEU A 301 5.15 5.34 39.48
N CYS A 302 6.09 4.97 40.34
CA CYS A 302 7.52 5.25 40.14
C CYS A 302 8.05 4.64 38.84
N TRP A 303 7.69 3.39 38.53
CA TRP A 303 8.07 2.74 37.26
C TRP A 303 7.51 3.49 36.03
N ILE A 304 6.24 3.91 36.07
CA ILE A 304 5.59 4.67 34.99
C ILE A 304 6.23 6.04 34.78
N LEU A 305 6.68 6.71 35.85
CA LEU A 305 7.29 8.04 35.80
C LEU A 305 8.77 8.00 35.42
N HIS A 306 9.49 6.96 35.86
CA HIS A 306 10.92 6.83 35.59
C HIS A 306 11.21 6.32 34.18
N SER A 307 10.36 5.42 33.66
CA SER A 307 10.52 4.86 32.32
C SER A 307 9.80 5.74 31.29
N SER A 308 10.45 6.03 30.15
CA SER A 308 9.80 6.73 29.03
C SER A 308 8.84 5.80 28.27
N LEU A 309 7.73 5.39 28.91
CA LEU A 309 6.80 4.36 28.38
C LEU A 309 6.06 4.77 27.09
N ARG A 310 6.17 6.03 26.67
CA ARG A 310 5.59 6.55 25.41
C ARG A 310 6.47 6.28 24.19
N GLN A 311 7.70 5.84 24.38
CA GLN A 311 8.63 5.48 23.31
C GLN A 311 9.20 4.10 23.61
N TYR A 312 9.18 3.22 22.62
CA TYR A 312 9.78 1.89 22.71
C TYR A 312 10.74 1.70 21.54
N SER A 313 11.99 1.41 21.86
CA SER A 313 13.04 1.11 20.90
C SER A 313 13.56 -0.30 21.14
N PHE A 314 13.66 -1.10 20.07
CA PHE A 314 14.14 -2.48 20.13
C PHE A 314 15.67 -2.60 20.26
N HIS A 315 16.33 -1.78 21.09
CA HIS A 315 17.81 -1.71 21.15
C HIS A 315 18.47 -3.06 21.48
N SER A 316 17.93 -3.80 22.45
CA SER A 316 18.42 -5.14 22.80
C SER A 316 18.26 -6.16 21.67
N LEU A 317 17.24 -6.02 20.82
CA LEU A 317 17.01 -6.91 19.68
C LEU A 317 17.76 -6.49 18.41
N LYS A 318 18.05 -5.19 18.23
CA LYS A 318 18.88 -4.66 17.13
C LYS A 318 20.32 -5.21 17.19
N ASP A 319 20.79 -5.56 18.39
CA ASP A 319 22.12 -6.15 18.61
C ASP A 319 22.14 -7.69 18.46
N LEU A 320 21.01 -8.36 18.73
CA LEU A 320 20.89 -9.82 18.69
C LEU A 320 20.41 -10.38 17.34
N CYS A 321 19.68 -9.60 16.57
CA CYS A 321 19.15 -9.96 15.25
C CYS A 321 19.61 -8.89 14.26
N SER A 322 20.00 -9.28 13.05
CA SER A 322 20.41 -8.34 11.97
C SER A 322 19.27 -7.45 11.43
N LEU A 323 18.19 -7.30 12.20
CA LEU A 323 17.01 -6.46 11.98
C LEU A 323 17.27 -5.01 12.42
N ARG A 324 18.25 -4.34 11.80
CA ARG A 324 18.55 -2.92 12.10
C ARG A 324 17.41 -1.96 11.72
N ASP A 325 16.48 -2.40 10.88
CA ASP A 325 15.45 -1.55 10.27
C ASP A 325 14.09 -1.56 10.99
N VAL A 326 14.00 -2.12 12.20
CA VAL A 326 12.75 -2.08 12.98
C VAL A 326 12.51 -0.65 13.47
N PRO A 327 11.36 -0.04 13.13
CA PRO A 327 11.07 1.35 13.48
C PRO A 327 10.78 1.49 14.98
N ASP A 328 11.16 2.64 15.54
CA ASP A 328 10.83 2.97 16.92
C ASP A 328 9.34 3.28 17.05
N LEU A 329 8.72 2.75 18.11
CA LEU A 329 7.28 2.81 18.33
C LEU A 329 6.91 3.92 19.30
N ARG A 330 5.69 4.48 19.14
CA ARG A 330 5.22 5.64 19.92
C ARG A 330 3.85 5.38 20.56
N ASN A 331 3.58 6.12 21.63
CA ASN A 331 2.28 6.23 22.31
C ASN A 331 1.70 4.90 22.82
N ASP A 332 0.42 4.60 22.55
CA ASP A 332 -0.27 3.44 23.12
C ASP A 332 0.40 2.12 22.72
N LEU A 333 0.91 1.99 21.49
CA LEU A 333 1.60 0.77 21.04
C LEU A 333 2.93 0.55 21.78
N ALA A 334 3.69 1.63 22.01
CA ALA A 334 4.92 1.57 22.80
C ALA A 334 4.63 1.13 24.24
N PHE A 335 3.59 1.69 24.86
CA PHE A 335 3.15 1.30 26.21
C PHE A 335 2.76 -0.18 26.28
N LEU A 336 1.95 -0.66 25.34
CA LEU A 336 1.51 -2.07 25.30
C LEU A 336 2.69 -3.04 25.16
N ILE A 337 3.71 -2.68 24.36
CA ILE A 337 4.90 -3.51 24.19
C ILE A 337 5.79 -3.47 25.43
N HIS A 338 5.93 -2.33 26.11
CA HIS A 338 6.59 -2.28 27.43
C HIS A 338 5.91 -3.21 28.44
N MET A 339 4.58 -3.23 28.48
CA MET A 339 3.82 -4.13 29.37
C MET A 339 4.02 -5.60 29.00
N LEU A 340 4.11 -5.90 27.70
CA LEU A 340 4.36 -7.25 27.20
C LEU A 340 5.79 -7.73 27.49
N ASP A 341 6.78 -6.86 27.37
CA ASP A 341 8.19 -7.14 27.61
C ASP A 341 8.46 -7.49 29.09
N GLN A 342 7.69 -6.91 30.01
CA GLN A 342 7.70 -7.27 31.44
C GLN A 342 7.09 -8.66 31.72
N TYR A 343 6.30 -9.20 30.79
CA TYR A 343 5.72 -10.54 30.89
C TYR A 343 6.61 -11.59 30.21
N ASP A 344 6.91 -11.43 28.91
CA ASP A 344 7.80 -12.31 28.16
C ASP A 344 8.45 -11.55 26.97
N PRO A 345 9.79 -11.38 26.97
CA PRO A 345 10.50 -10.68 25.89
C PRO A 345 10.44 -11.42 24.54
N LEU A 346 10.15 -12.73 24.51
CA LEU A 346 10.06 -13.50 23.27
C LEU A 346 8.86 -13.08 22.41
N LEU A 347 7.78 -12.61 23.05
CA LEU A 347 6.57 -12.15 22.35
C LEU A 347 6.85 -10.84 21.60
N ALA A 348 7.60 -9.91 22.22
CA ALA A 348 8.07 -8.70 21.57
C ALA A 348 9.01 -9.01 20.39
N GLN A 349 9.89 -10.01 20.54
CA GLN A 349 10.77 -10.45 19.45
C GLN A 349 9.99 -10.98 18.25
N ARG A 350 8.97 -11.82 18.45
CA ARG A 350 8.14 -12.34 17.34
C ARG A 350 7.35 -11.24 16.63
N LEU A 351 6.83 -10.26 17.38
CA LEU A 351 6.13 -9.11 16.81
C LEU A 351 7.08 -8.23 15.97
N SER A 352 8.34 -8.08 16.39
CA SER A 352 9.33 -7.25 15.68
C SER A 352 9.59 -7.68 14.23
N VAL A 353 9.50 -8.98 13.95
CA VAL A 353 9.62 -9.54 12.58
C VAL A 353 8.57 -8.94 11.65
N PHE A 354 7.32 -8.83 12.11
CA PHE A 354 6.22 -8.26 11.32
C PHE A 354 6.21 -6.73 11.25
N LEU A 355 7.03 -6.07 12.08
CA LEU A 355 7.25 -4.63 12.03
C LEU A 355 8.41 -4.25 11.10
N SER A 356 9.20 -5.23 10.65
CA SER A 356 10.38 -5.01 9.80
C SER A 356 10.03 -4.95 8.31
N PRO A 357 10.37 -3.85 7.60
CA PRO A 357 10.15 -3.74 6.16
C PRO A 357 11.05 -4.70 5.34
N VAL A 358 12.21 -5.08 5.89
CA VAL A 358 13.11 -6.05 5.27
C VAL A 358 12.51 -7.46 5.31
N SER A 359 11.88 -7.82 6.43
CA SER A 359 11.17 -9.12 6.52
C SER A 359 10.01 -9.20 5.54
N GLU A 360 9.23 -8.12 5.39
CA GLU A 360 8.15 -8.03 4.39
C GLU A 360 8.70 -8.20 2.96
N SER A 361 9.82 -7.54 2.65
CA SER A 361 10.47 -7.65 1.34
C SER A 361 10.95 -9.07 1.04
N ARG A 362 11.56 -9.75 2.02
CA ARG A 362 11.98 -11.16 1.89
C ARG A 362 10.80 -12.10 1.68
N LEU A 363 9.70 -11.91 2.40
CA LEU A 363 8.48 -12.71 2.21
C LEU A 363 7.95 -12.56 0.77
N LEU A 364 7.96 -11.34 0.23
CA LEU A 364 7.53 -11.07 -1.14
C LEU A 364 8.44 -11.74 -2.17
N GLU A 365 9.75 -11.74 -1.95
CA GLU A 365 10.73 -12.43 -2.80
C GLU A 365 10.50 -13.95 -2.81
N GLU A 366 10.41 -14.59 -1.64
CA GLU A 366 10.12 -16.04 -1.55
C GLU A 366 8.75 -16.39 -2.17
N SER A 367 7.74 -15.53 -2.00
CA SER A 367 6.41 -15.74 -2.59
C SER A 367 6.44 -15.62 -4.11
N LEU A 368 7.21 -14.67 -4.65
CA LEU A 368 7.39 -14.49 -6.09
C LEU A 368 8.11 -15.68 -6.71
N GLU A 369 9.22 -16.13 -6.12
CA GLU A 369 9.98 -17.31 -6.57
C GLU A 369 9.11 -18.55 -6.68
N ARG A 370 8.26 -18.80 -5.68
CA ARG A 370 7.36 -19.96 -5.70
C ARG A 370 6.24 -19.86 -6.72
N ARG A 371 5.68 -18.66 -6.93
CA ARG A 371 4.58 -18.42 -7.89
C ARG A 371 5.07 -18.41 -9.34
N TRP A 372 6.33 -18.02 -9.55
CA TRP A 372 6.97 -17.82 -10.85
C TRP A 372 8.16 -18.75 -10.98
N ARG A 373 7.87 -20.06 -11.05
CA ARG A 373 8.87 -21.07 -11.38
C ARG A 373 9.24 -21.00 -12.86
N GLU A 374 10.42 -21.53 -13.17
CA GLU A 374 10.96 -21.61 -14.53
C GLU A 374 9.96 -22.24 -15.51
N GLU A 375 9.32 -23.36 -15.16
CA GLU A 375 8.31 -24.03 -16.00
C GLU A 375 7.16 -23.11 -16.42
N LYS A 376 6.67 -22.29 -15.48
CA LYS A 376 5.57 -21.36 -15.74
C LYS A 376 6.00 -20.20 -16.63
N LEU A 377 7.23 -19.74 -16.46
CA LEU A 377 7.81 -18.69 -17.31
C LEU A 377 8.02 -19.20 -18.73
N HIS A 378 8.58 -20.41 -18.91
CA HIS A 378 8.70 -21.05 -20.22
C HIS A 378 7.34 -21.24 -20.89
N ALA A 379 6.30 -21.66 -20.16
CA ALA A 379 4.95 -21.78 -20.71
C ALA A 379 4.35 -20.46 -21.19
N MET A 380 4.80 -19.32 -20.66
CA MET A 380 4.40 -17.97 -21.10
C MET A 380 5.32 -17.38 -22.16
N THR A 381 6.46 -18.04 -22.47
CA THR A 381 7.30 -17.61 -23.59
C THR A 381 6.59 -17.95 -24.90
N THR A 382 6.50 -16.96 -25.76
CA THR A 382 5.95 -17.09 -27.12
C THR A 382 7.09 -17.02 -28.11
N VAL A 383 7.02 -17.79 -29.18
CA VAL A 383 7.99 -17.74 -30.28
C VAL A 383 7.27 -17.21 -31.51
N ASP A 384 7.74 -16.09 -32.03
CA ASP A 384 7.17 -15.50 -33.25
C ASP A 384 7.53 -16.33 -34.49
N ALA A 385 6.87 -16.02 -35.62
CA ALA A 385 7.13 -16.66 -36.93
C ALA A 385 8.60 -16.61 -37.36
N ASP A 386 9.35 -15.61 -36.89
CA ASP A 386 10.78 -15.40 -37.16
C ASP A 386 11.70 -16.18 -36.19
N GLY A 387 11.15 -17.02 -35.30
CA GLY A 387 11.90 -17.79 -34.31
C GLY A 387 12.36 -16.97 -33.10
N CYS A 388 11.86 -15.74 -32.92
CA CYS A 388 12.21 -14.86 -31.80
C CYS A 388 11.42 -15.23 -30.54
N SER A 389 12.12 -15.57 -29.46
CA SER A 389 11.53 -15.86 -28.15
C SER A 389 11.19 -14.57 -27.40
N ARG A 390 9.93 -14.40 -27.03
CA ARG A 390 9.40 -13.21 -26.35
C ARG A 390 8.68 -13.59 -25.06
N LEU A 391 8.91 -12.81 -24.01
CA LEU A 391 8.22 -12.95 -22.72
C LEU A 391 7.67 -11.59 -22.29
N GLN A 392 6.39 -11.56 -21.89
CA GLN A 392 5.75 -10.39 -21.33
C GLN A 392 5.34 -10.63 -19.88
N LEU A 393 5.76 -9.74 -18.99
CA LEU A 393 5.40 -9.74 -17.58
C LEU A 393 4.67 -8.44 -17.25
N VAL A 394 3.49 -8.56 -16.63
CA VAL A 394 2.59 -7.43 -16.36
C VAL A 394 2.23 -7.37 -14.88
N ALA A 395 2.25 -6.16 -14.31
CA ALA A 395 1.76 -5.83 -12.97
C ALA A 395 2.39 -6.67 -11.83
N LEU A 396 3.68 -6.99 -11.96
CA LEU A 396 4.45 -7.62 -10.90
C LEU A 396 5.07 -6.57 -9.96
N PRO A 397 5.12 -6.82 -8.64
CA PRO A 397 5.77 -5.89 -7.71
C PRO A 397 7.28 -5.84 -7.92
N ARG A 398 7.91 -6.97 -8.29
CA ARG A 398 9.35 -7.14 -8.56
C ARG A 398 9.58 -8.19 -9.64
N LEU A 399 10.78 -8.22 -10.21
CA LEU A 399 11.19 -9.25 -11.17
C LEU A 399 11.43 -10.59 -10.47
N PRO A 400 10.83 -11.70 -10.96
CA PRO A 400 11.14 -13.04 -10.44
C PRO A 400 12.58 -13.42 -10.77
N PRO A 401 13.37 -13.97 -9.85
CA PRO A 401 14.77 -14.33 -10.13
C PRO A 401 14.89 -15.52 -11.09
N ALA A 402 13.87 -16.40 -11.15
CA ALA A 402 13.77 -17.45 -12.17
C ALA A 402 13.69 -16.89 -13.61
N LEU A 403 13.39 -15.61 -13.80
CA LEU A 403 13.46 -14.96 -15.12
C LEU A 403 14.87 -15.01 -15.70
N PHE A 404 15.89 -14.85 -14.84
CA PHE A 404 17.27 -14.75 -15.29
C PHE A 404 17.85 -16.11 -15.73
N THR A 405 17.19 -17.24 -15.44
CA THR A 405 17.61 -18.57 -15.90
C THR A 405 17.25 -18.83 -17.38
N LEU A 406 16.38 -18.01 -17.98
CA LEU A 406 15.94 -18.14 -19.37
C LEU A 406 17.01 -17.66 -20.36
N SER A 407 17.99 -18.51 -20.65
CA SER A 407 19.14 -18.18 -21.51
C SER A 407 18.79 -17.91 -22.99
N GLN A 408 17.72 -18.54 -23.48
CA GLN A 408 17.27 -18.43 -24.87
C GLN A 408 16.35 -17.23 -25.13
N LEU A 409 15.97 -16.47 -24.10
CA LEU A 409 15.04 -15.34 -24.25
C LEU A 409 15.71 -14.17 -24.99
N GLN A 410 15.13 -13.75 -26.12
CA GLN A 410 15.64 -12.65 -26.94
C GLN A 410 14.99 -11.31 -26.61
N VAL A 411 13.67 -11.32 -26.33
CA VAL A 411 12.87 -10.12 -26.08
C VAL A 411 12.18 -10.21 -24.72
N LEU A 412 12.43 -9.21 -23.87
CA LEU A 412 11.77 -9.09 -22.57
C LEU A 412 10.89 -7.84 -22.53
N LYS A 413 9.58 -8.04 -22.30
CA LYS A 413 8.60 -6.97 -22.15
C LYS A 413 8.11 -6.90 -20.70
N LEU A 414 8.34 -5.75 -20.05
CA LEU A 414 7.96 -5.50 -18.67
C LEU A 414 6.94 -4.35 -18.62
N GLU A 415 5.82 -4.57 -17.94
CA GLU A 415 4.72 -3.59 -17.89
C GLU A 415 4.23 -3.39 -16.46
N LEU A 416 4.14 -2.13 -16.03
CA LEU A 416 3.64 -1.70 -14.72
C LEU A 416 4.39 -2.34 -13.53
N ILE A 417 5.72 -2.41 -13.61
CA ILE A 417 6.60 -2.95 -12.54
C ILE A 417 7.30 -1.80 -11.81
N THR A 418 7.01 -1.64 -10.52
CA THR A 418 7.44 -0.49 -9.70
C THR A 418 8.83 -0.63 -9.05
N ASP A 419 9.44 -1.82 -9.05
CA ASP A 419 10.79 -2.05 -8.53
C ASP A 419 11.48 -3.15 -9.35
N ALA A 420 11.69 -2.86 -10.64
CA ALA A 420 12.35 -3.78 -11.55
C ALA A 420 13.87 -3.71 -11.34
N ARG A 421 14.44 -4.68 -10.62
CA ARG A 421 15.89 -4.75 -10.36
C ARG A 421 16.57 -5.78 -11.24
N PHE A 422 17.50 -5.32 -12.06
CA PHE A 422 18.38 -6.18 -12.85
C PHE A 422 19.67 -6.43 -12.08
N THR A 423 19.84 -7.67 -11.62
CA THR A 423 21.01 -8.11 -10.84
C THR A 423 22.08 -8.72 -11.73
N ALA A 424 23.23 -9.09 -11.15
CA ALA A 424 24.31 -9.79 -11.85
C ALA A 424 23.87 -11.06 -12.60
N GLN A 425 22.72 -11.64 -12.24
CA GLN A 425 22.15 -12.83 -12.89
C GLN A 425 21.74 -12.56 -14.36
N VAL A 426 21.58 -11.31 -14.80
CA VAL A 426 21.35 -11.00 -16.22
C VAL A 426 22.44 -11.58 -17.13
N ALA A 427 23.64 -11.83 -16.61
CA ALA A 427 24.71 -12.49 -17.35
C ALA A 427 24.31 -13.85 -17.96
N SER A 428 23.41 -14.61 -17.31
CA SER A 428 22.93 -15.91 -17.80
C SER A 428 21.92 -15.80 -18.95
N MET A 429 21.30 -14.63 -19.14
CA MET A 429 20.44 -14.36 -20.30
C MET A 429 21.31 -14.01 -21.52
N THR A 430 21.93 -15.03 -22.11
CA THR A 430 22.93 -14.85 -23.19
C THR A 430 22.34 -14.31 -24.49
N SER A 431 21.07 -14.59 -24.75
CA SER A 431 20.41 -14.24 -26.02
C SER A 431 19.62 -12.93 -25.99
N LEU A 432 19.55 -12.25 -24.83
CA LEU A 432 18.73 -11.05 -24.65
C LEU A 432 19.29 -9.88 -25.47
N ARG A 433 18.50 -9.39 -26.42
CA ARG A 433 18.85 -8.27 -27.32
C ARG A 433 17.87 -7.12 -27.25
N GLU A 434 16.60 -7.39 -26.94
CA GLU A 434 15.54 -6.39 -26.92
C GLU A 434 14.89 -6.30 -25.53
N LEU A 435 14.73 -5.07 -25.03
CA LEU A 435 14.09 -4.81 -23.75
C LEU A 435 12.99 -3.75 -23.93
N HIS A 436 11.80 -4.04 -23.40
CA HIS A 436 10.70 -3.09 -23.39
C HIS A 436 10.29 -2.82 -21.95
N LEU A 437 10.33 -1.55 -21.55
CA LEU A 437 9.93 -1.06 -20.24
C LEU A 437 8.71 -0.16 -20.40
N TYR A 438 7.54 -0.68 -20.05
CA TYR A 438 6.28 0.04 -20.10
C TYR A 438 5.85 0.53 -18.73
N HIS A 439 6.01 1.83 -18.45
CA HIS A 439 5.72 2.45 -17.15
C HIS A 439 6.41 1.72 -15.98
N CYS A 440 7.69 1.39 -16.16
CA CYS A 440 8.49 0.63 -15.20
C CYS A 440 9.64 1.48 -14.65
N THR A 441 9.88 1.36 -13.35
CA THR A 441 11.06 1.92 -12.68
C THR A 441 12.15 0.85 -12.58
N ALA A 442 13.14 0.96 -13.46
CA ALA A 442 14.19 -0.05 -13.61
C ALA A 442 15.52 0.41 -12.99
N ALA A 443 15.95 -0.29 -11.94
CA ALA A 443 17.28 -0.15 -11.36
C ALA A 443 18.18 -1.29 -11.85
N VAL A 444 19.43 -0.98 -12.19
CA VAL A 444 20.38 -1.94 -12.75
C VAL A 444 21.65 -1.90 -11.91
N ASP A 445 22.08 -3.06 -11.41
CA ASP A 445 23.33 -3.19 -10.67
C ASP A 445 24.53 -2.94 -11.61
N PRO A 446 25.67 -2.43 -11.11
CA PRO A 446 26.84 -2.13 -11.95
C PRO A 446 27.35 -3.32 -12.77
N SER A 447 27.26 -4.54 -12.21
CA SER A 447 27.63 -5.79 -12.89
C SER A 447 26.65 -6.16 -14.01
N ALA A 448 25.35 -5.99 -13.77
CA ALA A 448 24.31 -6.20 -14.79
C ALA A 448 24.41 -5.17 -15.91
N LEU A 449 24.73 -3.92 -15.57
CA LEU A 449 24.92 -2.84 -16.53
C LEU A 449 26.05 -3.13 -17.49
N ALA A 450 27.16 -3.71 -17.02
CA ALA A 450 28.27 -4.12 -17.88
C ALA A 450 27.84 -5.13 -18.96
N VAL A 451 26.92 -6.05 -18.63
CA VAL A 451 26.37 -7.03 -19.57
C VAL A 451 25.41 -6.36 -20.56
N LEU A 452 24.43 -5.60 -20.06
CA LEU A 452 23.43 -4.93 -20.88
C LEU A 452 24.05 -3.92 -21.85
N ARG A 453 25.13 -3.24 -21.43
CA ARG A 453 25.83 -2.23 -22.24
C ARG A 453 26.40 -2.77 -23.54
N GLU A 454 26.81 -4.03 -23.57
CA GLU A 454 27.47 -4.66 -24.71
C GLU A 454 26.52 -5.55 -25.53
N ARG A 455 25.37 -5.95 -24.97
CA ARG A 455 24.44 -6.91 -25.59
C ARG A 455 23.12 -6.30 -26.06
N LEU A 456 22.63 -5.25 -25.40
CA LEU A 456 21.32 -4.72 -25.72
C LEU A 456 21.36 -3.92 -27.03
N GLU A 457 20.56 -4.33 -28.00
CA GLU A 457 20.50 -3.75 -29.35
C GLU A 457 19.27 -2.84 -29.49
N VAL A 458 18.13 -3.22 -28.91
CA VAL A 458 16.86 -2.49 -29.01
C VAL A 458 16.31 -2.19 -27.62
N LEU A 459 15.89 -0.95 -27.41
CA LEU A 459 15.25 -0.54 -26.17
C LEU A 459 13.96 0.26 -26.45
N HIS A 460 12.86 -0.20 -25.87
CA HIS A 460 11.61 0.53 -25.84
C HIS A 460 11.32 1.03 -24.43
N LEU A 461 11.11 2.34 -24.30
CA LEU A 461 10.71 2.97 -23.04
C LEU A 461 9.38 3.67 -23.24
N THR A 462 8.43 3.37 -22.38
CA THR A 462 7.23 4.20 -22.24
C THR A 462 7.11 4.71 -20.82
N PHE A 463 6.88 6.00 -20.67
CA PHE A 463 6.93 6.71 -19.40
C PHE A 463 5.90 7.83 -19.40
N THR A 464 5.45 8.21 -18.21
CA THR A 464 4.52 9.35 -18.08
C THR A 464 5.28 10.67 -18.04
N HIS A 465 6.38 10.69 -17.29
CA HIS A 465 7.25 11.84 -17.10
C HIS A 465 8.69 11.46 -17.43
N ALA A 466 9.45 12.40 -18.00
CA ALA A 466 10.84 12.15 -18.36
C ALA A 466 11.77 11.85 -17.15
N SER A 467 11.36 12.17 -15.92
CA SER A 467 12.08 11.80 -14.70
C SER A 467 12.10 10.29 -14.43
N GLU A 468 11.19 9.53 -15.04
CA GLU A 468 11.13 8.07 -14.92
C GLU A 468 12.17 7.37 -15.80
N ILE A 469 12.79 8.08 -16.76
CA ILE A 469 13.77 7.53 -17.68
C ILE A 469 15.06 7.19 -16.90
N PRO A 470 15.49 5.93 -16.87
CA PRO A 470 16.67 5.56 -16.11
C PRO A 470 17.96 6.13 -16.72
N SER A 471 18.86 6.67 -15.89
CA SER A 471 20.11 7.29 -16.36
C SER A 471 21.06 6.32 -17.05
N TRP A 472 20.99 5.03 -16.72
CA TRP A 472 21.82 3.98 -17.30
C TRP A 472 21.53 3.71 -18.78
N VAL A 473 20.35 4.09 -19.27
CA VAL A 473 19.96 3.93 -20.69
C VAL A 473 20.95 4.62 -21.62
N LEU A 474 21.44 5.79 -21.20
CA LEU A 474 22.40 6.59 -21.97
C LEU A 474 23.78 5.94 -22.02
N SER A 475 24.06 4.97 -21.17
CA SER A 475 25.37 4.32 -21.10
C SER A 475 25.50 3.09 -22.00
N LEU A 476 24.42 2.67 -22.66
CA LEU A 476 24.35 1.48 -23.52
C LEU A 476 25.10 1.71 -24.85
N ARG A 477 26.20 0.98 -25.07
CA ARG A 477 27.07 1.23 -26.23
C ARG A 477 26.60 0.51 -27.48
N SER A 478 26.10 -0.72 -27.33
CA SER A 478 25.62 -1.56 -28.43
C SER A 478 24.21 -1.21 -28.92
N LEU A 479 23.59 -0.14 -28.40
CA LEU A 479 22.22 0.20 -28.72
C LEU A 479 22.10 0.72 -30.16
N HIS A 480 21.34 0.01 -30.99
CA HIS A 480 21.07 0.33 -32.39
C HIS A 480 19.74 1.04 -32.56
N GLU A 481 18.72 0.66 -31.80
CA GLU A 481 17.37 1.22 -31.89
C GLU A 481 16.86 1.67 -30.52
N LEU A 482 16.36 2.90 -30.46
CA LEU A 482 15.80 3.50 -29.25
C LEU A 482 14.40 4.02 -29.54
N HIS A 483 13.41 3.51 -28.82
CA HIS A 483 12.03 3.96 -28.87
C HIS A 483 11.66 4.63 -27.55
N LEU A 484 11.26 5.90 -27.64
CA LEU A 484 10.84 6.70 -26.49
C LEU A 484 9.39 7.10 -26.69
N SER A 485 8.51 6.71 -25.77
CA SER A 485 7.11 7.10 -25.76
C SER A 485 6.76 7.80 -24.45
N GLY A 486 6.35 9.06 -24.50
CA GLY A 486 5.95 9.79 -23.29
C GLY A 486 6.19 11.29 -23.35
N ARG A 487 5.97 11.97 -22.22
CA ARG A 487 6.23 13.41 -22.11
C ARG A 487 7.70 13.68 -21.88
N LEU A 488 8.39 14.04 -22.96
CA LEU A 488 9.83 14.37 -22.97
C LEU A 488 10.14 15.82 -22.56
N SER A 489 9.13 16.70 -22.51
CA SER A 489 9.32 18.10 -22.09
C SER A 489 9.51 18.18 -20.57
N SER A 490 10.62 18.75 -20.13
CA SER A 490 10.79 19.14 -18.72
C SER A 490 9.81 20.26 -18.39
N GLU A 491 9.02 20.12 -17.33
CA GLU A 491 8.03 21.13 -16.87
C GLU A 491 8.65 22.46 -16.40
N GLY A 492 9.97 22.66 -16.58
CA GLY A 492 10.69 23.87 -16.19
C GLY A 492 11.09 24.77 -17.36
N GLY A 493 10.13 25.53 -17.89
CA GLY A 493 10.38 26.78 -18.62
C GLY A 493 11.07 26.70 -19.98
N VAL A 494 10.89 27.77 -20.75
CA VAL A 494 11.51 27.99 -22.06
C VAL A 494 13.03 27.95 -21.92
N GLY A 495 13.69 26.89 -22.40
CA GLY A 495 15.14 26.87 -22.63
C GLY A 495 15.98 25.80 -21.93
N ARG A 496 15.41 24.89 -21.13
CA ARG A 496 16.15 23.68 -20.71
C ARG A 496 15.88 22.54 -21.68
N GLY A 497 16.96 21.94 -22.17
CA GLY A 497 17.00 20.98 -23.28
C GLY A 497 16.34 19.63 -22.99
N TRP A 498 16.68 18.67 -23.84
CA TRP A 498 16.17 17.30 -23.78
C TRP A 498 16.31 16.70 -22.38
N ALA A 499 15.21 16.19 -21.82
CA ALA A 499 15.21 15.52 -20.52
C ALA A 499 16.11 14.27 -20.41
N LEU A 500 16.53 13.64 -21.53
CA LEU A 500 17.51 12.55 -21.52
C LEU A 500 18.96 13.04 -21.36
N GLY A 501 19.26 14.34 -21.47
CA GLY A 501 20.65 14.81 -21.43
C GLY A 501 21.45 14.42 -22.69
N SER A 502 22.75 14.09 -22.52
CA SER A 502 23.70 13.89 -23.63
C SER A 502 23.63 12.47 -24.22
N LEU A 503 23.50 12.37 -25.54
CA LEU A 503 23.47 11.10 -26.30
C LEU A 503 24.85 10.63 -26.78
N ARG A 504 25.94 11.34 -26.45
CA ARG A 504 27.32 11.05 -26.92
C ARG A 504 27.81 9.61 -26.79
N GLN A 505 27.24 8.85 -25.87
CA GLN A 505 27.65 7.47 -25.60
C GLN A 505 26.95 6.45 -26.53
N LEU A 506 25.79 6.80 -27.11
CA LEU A 506 25.01 5.96 -28.03
C LEU A 506 25.53 6.03 -29.47
N ARG A 507 26.83 5.77 -29.68
CA ARG A 507 27.49 5.97 -31.00
C ARG A 507 27.04 5.02 -32.11
N HIS A 508 26.40 3.92 -31.74
CA HIS A 508 25.91 2.91 -32.68
C HIS A 508 24.41 3.06 -32.97
N LEU A 509 23.77 4.09 -32.43
CA LEU A 509 22.35 4.34 -32.63
C LEU A 509 22.07 4.67 -34.10
N ARG A 510 21.27 3.82 -34.75
CA ARG A 510 20.85 3.94 -36.14
C ARG A 510 19.40 4.37 -36.27
N VAL A 511 18.55 3.91 -35.36
CA VAL A 511 17.10 4.20 -35.38
C VAL A 511 16.71 4.90 -34.09
N LEU A 512 16.06 6.04 -34.22
CA LEU A 512 15.46 6.75 -33.10
C LEU A 512 13.99 7.00 -33.40
N VAL A 513 13.13 6.46 -32.54
CA VAL A 513 11.68 6.68 -32.60
C VAL A 513 11.25 7.45 -31.37
N ILE A 514 10.59 8.57 -31.59
CA ILE A 514 10.04 9.41 -30.54
C ILE A 514 8.54 9.53 -30.74
N ARG A 515 7.78 9.11 -29.73
CA ARG A 515 6.34 9.32 -29.63
C ARG A 515 6.05 10.22 -28.43
N GLY A 516 5.48 11.39 -28.66
CA GLY A 516 5.25 12.33 -27.56
C GLY A 516 4.85 13.72 -28.03
N MET A 517 4.95 14.69 -27.13
CA MET A 517 4.52 16.07 -27.38
C MET A 517 5.71 17.03 -27.47
N LEU A 518 6.44 16.98 -28.58
CA LEU A 518 7.62 17.82 -28.84
C LEU A 518 7.22 19.15 -29.50
N GLN A 519 7.64 20.26 -28.91
CA GLN A 519 7.53 21.58 -29.57
C GLN A 519 8.72 21.88 -30.50
N ARG A 520 9.87 21.24 -30.26
CA ARG A 520 11.14 21.48 -30.96
C ARG A 520 11.87 20.16 -31.10
N ILE A 521 12.61 19.98 -32.19
CA ILE A 521 13.57 18.88 -32.26
C ILE A 521 14.69 19.17 -31.26
N PRO A 522 15.02 18.21 -30.37
CA PRO A 522 16.01 18.46 -29.36
C PRO A 522 17.39 18.70 -29.98
N GLY A 523 18.15 19.62 -29.37
CA GLY A 523 19.44 20.06 -29.88
C GLY A 523 20.42 18.91 -29.96
N GLU A 524 20.42 18.05 -28.94
CA GLU A 524 21.32 16.93 -28.61
C GLU A 524 21.31 15.79 -29.62
N LEU A 525 20.35 15.77 -30.55
CA LEU A 525 20.35 14.87 -31.71
C LEU A 525 21.61 15.02 -32.57
N TYR A 526 22.24 16.21 -32.58
CA TYR A 526 23.52 16.44 -33.26
C TYR A 526 24.66 15.55 -32.77
N GLU A 527 24.59 15.05 -31.52
CA GLU A 527 25.67 14.25 -30.93
C GLU A 527 25.73 12.84 -31.54
N VAL A 528 24.60 12.35 -32.08
CA VAL A 528 24.45 11.06 -32.76
C VAL A 528 24.20 11.21 -34.26
N ALA A 529 24.39 12.43 -34.79
CA ALA A 529 24.02 12.74 -36.17
C ALA A 529 24.76 11.93 -37.24
N GLY A 530 26.00 11.50 -36.96
CA GLY A 530 26.81 10.72 -37.90
C GLY A 530 26.50 9.22 -37.92
N SER A 531 25.71 8.70 -36.98
CA SER A 531 25.33 7.27 -36.93
C SER A 531 23.86 7.04 -37.28
N LEU A 532 23.02 8.08 -37.14
CA LEU A 532 21.58 7.97 -37.27
C LEU A 532 21.14 7.83 -38.74
N VAL A 533 20.45 6.74 -39.04
CA VAL A 533 19.97 6.36 -40.37
C VAL A 533 18.47 6.66 -40.51
N ARG A 534 17.69 6.35 -39.47
CA ARG A 534 16.24 6.53 -39.43
C ARG A 534 15.82 7.37 -38.22
N LEU A 535 15.05 8.42 -38.48
CA LEU A 535 14.42 9.23 -37.44
C LEU A 535 12.90 9.20 -37.63
N GLU A 536 12.18 8.75 -36.61
CA GLU A 536 10.72 8.80 -36.58
C GLU A 536 10.23 9.65 -35.41
N ILE A 537 9.37 10.62 -35.71
CA ILE A 537 8.73 11.48 -34.73
C ILE A 537 7.22 11.41 -34.96
N TYR A 538 6.50 10.89 -33.96
CA TYR A 538 5.05 10.89 -33.88
C TYR A 538 4.66 11.89 -32.79
N ASN A 539 4.09 13.03 -33.18
CA ASN A 539 4.01 14.17 -32.27
C ASN A 539 2.63 14.36 -31.59
N GLU A 540 1.76 13.34 -31.67
CA GLU A 540 0.45 13.30 -31.01
C GLU A 540 -0.39 14.58 -31.22
N GLY A 541 -0.25 15.19 -32.41
CA GLY A 541 -0.97 16.40 -32.77
C GLY A 541 -0.43 17.68 -32.15
N THR A 542 0.78 17.72 -31.59
CA THR A 542 1.43 18.99 -31.18
C THR A 542 2.21 19.65 -32.31
N ARG A 543 2.22 20.99 -32.33
CA ARG A 543 2.92 21.76 -33.38
C ARG A 543 4.43 21.74 -33.17
N LEU A 544 5.15 21.20 -34.15
CA LEU A 544 6.62 21.25 -34.17
C LEU A 544 7.08 22.58 -34.78
N LEU A 545 7.56 23.50 -33.94
CA LEU A 545 7.85 24.90 -34.32
C LEU A 545 9.23 25.09 -34.95
N VAL A 546 10.24 24.31 -34.52
CA VAL A 546 11.64 24.49 -34.90
C VAL A 546 12.26 23.18 -35.38
N LEU A 547 12.55 23.14 -36.68
CA LEU A 547 13.15 21.99 -37.39
C LEU A 547 14.62 22.24 -37.77
N THR A 548 15.22 23.35 -37.31
CA THR A 548 16.62 23.70 -37.63
C THR A 548 17.62 22.65 -37.15
N GLY A 549 17.28 21.87 -36.12
CA GLY A 549 18.09 20.76 -35.62
C GLY A 549 18.37 19.68 -36.68
N LEU A 550 17.45 19.45 -37.62
CA LEU A 550 17.63 18.47 -38.70
C LEU A 550 18.78 18.82 -39.64
N LYS A 551 19.15 20.10 -39.76
CA LYS A 551 20.25 20.54 -40.64
C LYS A 551 21.59 19.87 -40.30
N ARG A 552 21.73 19.35 -39.08
CA ARG A 552 22.97 18.73 -38.59
C ARG A 552 23.01 17.22 -38.80
N VAL A 553 21.87 16.59 -39.14
CA VAL A 553 21.71 15.12 -39.25
C VAL A 553 21.74 14.68 -40.71
N VAL A 554 22.85 15.01 -41.39
CA VAL A 554 22.97 14.95 -42.86
C VAL A 554 22.93 13.51 -43.42
N ASP A 555 23.28 12.53 -42.58
CA ASP A 555 23.39 11.12 -42.98
C ASP A 555 22.07 10.34 -42.92
N LEU A 556 20.96 10.99 -42.53
CA LEU A 556 19.63 10.38 -42.51
C LEU A 556 19.23 9.87 -43.90
N THR A 557 18.80 8.61 -43.95
CA THR A 557 18.20 7.99 -45.14
C THR A 557 16.68 7.96 -45.05
N GLU A 558 16.12 7.89 -43.84
CA GLU A 558 14.69 7.80 -43.60
C GLU A 558 14.23 8.81 -42.54
N LEU A 559 13.26 9.65 -42.92
CA LEU A 559 12.69 10.66 -42.03
C LEU A 559 11.17 10.56 -42.02
N HIS A 560 10.62 10.32 -40.83
CA HIS A 560 9.19 10.23 -40.60
C HIS A 560 8.78 11.31 -39.60
N LEU A 561 7.96 12.27 -40.02
CA LEU A 561 7.37 13.30 -39.16
C LEU A 561 5.84 13.21 -39.27
N GLN A 562 5.23 12.45 -38.37
CA GLN A 562 3.79 12.19 -38.36
C GLN A 562 3.11 12.97 -37.24
N ASP A 563 1.88 13.43 -37.48
CA ASP A 563 1.08 14.18 -36.49
C ASP A 563 1.78 15.42 -35.91
N CYS A 564 2.64 16.08 -36.69
CA CYS A 564 3.46 17.22 -36.27
C CYS A 564 2.81 18.59 -36.50
N GLN A 565 1.55 18.62 -36.98
CA GLN A 565 0.82 19.81 -37.43
C GLN A 565 1.61 20.71 -38.40
N LEU A 566 2.44 20.13 -39.27
CA LEU A 566 3.22 20.90 -40.24
C LEU A 566 2.29 21.51 -41.29
N GLU A 567 2.37 22.83 -41.51
CA GLU A 567 1.57 23.55 -42.52
C GLU A 567 2.30 23.67 -43.87
N ARG A 568 3.63 23.64 -43.85
CA ARG A 568 4.53 23.76 -45.01
C ARG A 568 5.74 22.84 -44.84
N LEU A 569 6.43 22.53 -45.95
CA LEU A 569 7.64 21.70 -45.91
C LEU A 569 8.79 22.46 -45.21
N PRO A 570 9.51 21.83 -44.27
CA PRO A 570 10.60 22.49 -43.58
C PRO A 570 11.82 22.73 -44.48
N SER A 571 12.36 23.94 -44.45
CA SER A 571 13.58 24.30 -45.20
C SER A 571 14.83 23.52 -44.75
N ALA A 572 14.77 22.86 -43.58
CA ALA A 572 15.85 22.00 -43.09
C ALA A 572 16.04 20.74 -43.94
N LEU A 573 15.03 20.31 -44.72
CA LEU A 573 15.13 19.17 -45.65
C LEU A 573 16.21 19.38 -46.72
N LEU A 574 16.55 20.63 -47.04
CA LEU A 574 17.61 20.98 -48.00
C LEU A 574 18.96 20.37 -47.62
N ALA A 575 19.21 20.16 -46.32
CA ALA A 575 20.47 19.65 -45.81
C ALA A 575 20.58 18.12 -45.89
N LEU A 576 19.49 17.38 -46.07
CA LEU A 576 19.43 15.91 -45.93
C LEU A 576 19.71 15.19 -47.25
N THR A 577 20.88 15.38 -47.85
CA THR A 577 21.17 14.91 -49.22
C THR A 577 21.10 13.40 -49.43
N ASN A 578 21.19 12.61 -48.35
CA ASN A 578 21.15 11.14 -48.37
C ASN A 578 19.75 10.55 -48.20
N LEU A 579 18.71 11.39 -48.11
CA LEU A 579 17.35 10.95 -47.83
C LEU A 579 16.78 10.12 -48.99
N HIS A 580 16.34 8.90 -48.67
CA HIS A 580 15.66 7.97 -49.57
C HIS A 580 14.15 7.98 -49.33
N THR A 581 13.72 8.01 -48.07
CA THR A 581 12.31 8.00 -47.67
C THR A 581 11.98 9.24 -46.86
N LEU A 582 10.97 9.99 -47.31
CA LEU A 582 10.37 11.10 -46.58
C LEU A 582 8.89 10.82 -46.34
N ASN A 583 8.51 10.67 -45.07
CA ASN A 583 7.12 10.49 -44.67
C ASN A 583 6.66 11.69 -43.83
N LEU A 584 5.69 12.44 -44.35
CA LEU A 584 5.02 13.55 -43.67
C LEU A 584 3.50 13.34 -43.61
N GLN A 585 3.06 12.08 -43.49
CA GLN A 585 1.65 11.73 -43.35
C GLN A 585 1.02 12.36 -42.09
N HIS A 586 -0.30 12.55 -42.11
CA HIS A 586 -1.07 13.09 -40.98
C HIS A 586 -0.54 14.47 -40.50
N ASN A 587 -0.32 15.39 -41.44
CA ASN A 587 0.02 16.77 -41.14
C ASN A 587 -1.06 17.73 -41.68
N ASN A 588 -0.80 19.04 -41.63
CA ASN A 588 -1.72 20.06 -42.10
C ASN A 588 -1.16 20.77 -43.36
N LEU A 589 -0.38 20.08 -44.19
CA LEU A 589 0.26 20.68 -45.36
C LEU A 589 -0.80 21.16 -46.34
N ARG A 590 -0.80 22.46 -46.68
CA ARG A 590 -1.75 23.06 -47.63
C ARG A 590 -1.15 23.29 -49.02
N THR A 591 0.11 23.66 -49.05
CA THR A 591 0.88 23.97 -50.26
C THR A 591 2.18 23.18 -50.28
N LEU A 592 2.65 22.87 -51.48
CA LEU A 592 3.90 22.15 -51.71
C LEU A 592 4.88 22.96 -52.57
N GLU A 593 4.78 24.30 -52.58
CA GLU A 593 5.63 25.18 -53.39
C GLU A 593 7.12 24.99 -53.07
N GLU A 594 7.44 24.67 -51.82
CA GLU A 594 8.80 24.40 -51.37
C GLU A 594 9.39 23.09 -51.91
N LEU A 595 8.66 22.29 -52.71
CA LEU A 595 9.19 21.10 -53.40
C LEU A 595 10.41 21.42 -54.27
N LEU A 596 10.53 22.65 -54.77
CA LEU A 596 11.74 23.09 -55.49
C LEU A 596 12.99 22.98 -54.61
N SER A 597 12.86 23.14 -53.29
CA SER A 597 13.96 22.98 -52.33
C SER A 597 14.46 21.54 -52.24
N LEU A 598 13.64 20.56 -52.66
CA LEU A 598 14.00 19.13 -52.65
C LEU A 598 14.78 18.71 -53.91
N THR A 599 15.07 19.63 -54.83
CA THR A 599 15.90 19.39 -56.03
C THR A 599 17.26 18.74 -55.72
N HIS A 600 17.80 19.00 -54.54
CA HIS A 600 19.09 18.47 -54.09
C HIS A 600 19.00 17.02 -53.58
N LEU A 601 17.80 16.49 -53.31
CA LEU A 601 17.56 15.15 -52.79
C LEU A 601 17.54 14.10 -53.91
N ARG A 602 18.70 13.88 -54.54
CA ARG A 602 18.82 12.99 -55.72
C ARG A 602 18.53 11.52 -55.43
N ARG A 603 18.58 11.11 -54.16
CA ARG A 603 18.35 9.73 -53.72
C ARG A 603 16.92 9.46 -53.25
N LEU A 604 16.05 10.48 -53.24
CA LEU A 604 14.69 10.34 -52.76
C LEU A 604 13.88 9.44 -53.70
N SER A 605 13.51 8.26 -53.21
CA SER A 605 12.71 7.27 -53.93
C SER A 605 11.28 7.17 -53.40
N CYS A 606 11.03 7.52 -52.13
CA CYS A 606 9.74 7.39 -51.48
C CYS A 606 9.30 8.70 -50.83
N LEU A 607 8.18 9.27 -51.29
CA LEU A 607 7.57 10.47 -50.73
C LEU A 607 6.12 10.18 -50.34
N ARG A 608 5.85 10.23 -49.03
CA ARG A 608 4.51 10.01 -48.47
C ARG A 608 3.97 11.29 -47.84
N LEU A 609 2.85 11.75 -48.36
CA LEU A 609 2.15 12.99 -47.98
C LEU A 609 0.65 12.74 -47.75
N ALA A 610 0.24 11.50 -47.48
CA ALA A 610 -1.16 11.17 -47.24
C ALA A 610 -1.74 11.87 -45.99
N TYR A 611 -3.07 12.03 -45.97
CA TYR A 611 -3.81 12.66 -44.88
C TYR A 611 -3.28 14.07 -44.56
N ASN A 612 -3.18 14.90 -45.61
CA ASN A 612 -2.84 16.31 -45.51
C ASN A 612 -4.00 17.15 -46.09
N ARG A 613 -3.77 18.44 -46.37
CA ARG A 613 -4.79 19.36 -46.93
C ARG A 613 -4.29 20.02 -48.22
N VAL A 614 -3.52 19.28 -49.02
CA VAL A 614 -2.89 19.82 -50.23
C VAL A 614 -3.95 20.08 -51.29
N LEU A 615 -4.01 21.32 -51.77
CA LEU A 615 -5.00 21.76 -52.76
C LEU A 615 -4.52 21.56 -54.20
N VAL A 616 -3.24 21.81 -54.45
CA VAL A 616 -2.63 21.75 -55.79
C VAL A 616 -1.22 21.15 -55.66
N LEU A 617 -0.89 20.22 -56.55
CA LEU A 617 0.46 19.73 -56.72
C LEU A 617 1.20 20.65 -57.72
N PRO A 618 2.28 21.34 -57.32
CA PRO A 618 2.97 22.28 -58.20
C PRO A 618 3.82 21.56 -59.25
N ALA A 619 4.12 22.26 -60.35
CA ALA A 619 4.96 21.72 -61.43
C ALA A 619 6.39 21.35 -60.98
N SER A 620 6.86 21.89 -59.85
CA SER A 620 8.15 21.55 -59.24
C SER A 620 8.27 20.08 -58.80
N VAL A 621 7.17 19.33 -58.71
CA VAL A 621 7.22 17.88 -58.46
C VAL A 621 8.05 17.12 -59.50
N GLY A 622 8.09 17.61 -60.75
CA GLY A 622 8.83 16.98 -61.85
C GLY A 622 10.36 17.00 -61.68
N VAL A 623 10.88 17.71 -60.67
CA VAL A 623 12.33 17.68 -60.38
C VAL A 623 12.75 16.39 -59.66
N LEU A 624 11.81 15.68 -58.99
CA LEU A 624 12.08 14.47 -58.21
C LEU A 624 12.21 13.21 -59.11
N ARG A 625 13.09 13.24 -60.11
CA ARG A 625 13.17 12.22 -61.18
C ARG A 625 13.44 10.79 -60.71
N GLY A 626 14.04 10.62 -59.54
CA GLY A 626 14.34 9.31 -58.93
C GLY A 626 13.20 8.72 -58.11
N LEU A 627 12.04 9.38 -58.03
CA LEU A 627 10.93 8.94 -57.21
C LEU A 627 10.28 7.67 -57.77
N GLU A 628 10.13 6.66 -56.92
CA GLU A 628 9.48 5.38 -57.21
C GLU A 628 8.09 5.27 -56.58
N LEU A 629 7.90 5.89 -55.40
CA LEU A 629 6.61 5.92 -54.69
C LEU A 629 6.23 7.37 -54.38
N LEU A 630 5.05 7.77 -54.85
CA LEU A 630 4.39 9.02 -54.45
C LEU A 630 3.01 8.71 -53.86
N ASP A 631 2.84 9.02 -52.58
CA ASP A 631 1.56 8.89 -51.88
C ASP A 631 1.01 10.26 -51.51
N LEU A 632 -0.11 10.62 -52.12
CA LEU A 632 -0.88 11.84 -51.95
C LEU A 632 -2.33 11.53 -51.54
N SER A 633 -2.57 10.36 -50.96
CA SER A 633 -3.91 9.90 -50.58
C SER A 633 -4.56 10.81 -49.52
N ASN A 634 -5.88 10.95 -49.53
CA ASN A 634 -6.66 11.78 -48.61
C ASN A 634 -6.14 13.22 -48.54
N ASN A 635 -6.04 13.87 -49.71
CA ASN A 635 -5.76 15.30 -49.86
C ASN A 635 -6.96 15.96 -50.57
N GLN A 636 -6.80 17.19 -51.09
CA GLN A 636 -7.87 17.95 -51.73
C GLN A 636 -7.49 18.34 -53.18
N LEU A 637 -6.73 17.48 -53.86
CA LEU A 637 -6.25 17.74 -55.22
C LEU A 637 -7.40 17.68 -56.22
N LYS A 638 -7.54 18.74 -57.03
CA LYS A 638 -8.53 18.81 -58.12
C LYS A 638 -7.98 18.36 -59.47
N SER A 639 -6.69 18.55 -59.69
CA SER A 639 -6.01 18.18 -60.93
C SER A 639 -4.54 17.84 -60.69
N LEU A 640 -3.93 17.14 -61.65
CA LEU A 640 -2.51 16.77 -61.62
C LEU A 640 -1.73 17.57 -62.66
N PRO A 641 -0.55 18.14 -62.32
CA PRO A 641 0.26 18.89 -63.27
C PRO A 641 0.93 17.94 -64.30
N PRO A 642 1.11 18.38 -65.56
CA PRO A 642 1.83 17.60 -66.58
C PRO A 642 3.25 17.20 -66.14
N ALA A 643 3.88 18.03 -65.29
CA ALA A 643 5.20 17.78 -64.74
C ALA A 643 5.29 16.50 -63.89
N LEU A 644 4.20 16.03 -63.28
CA LEU A 644 4.17 14.77 -62.54
C LEU A 644 4.54 13.57 -63.44
N PHE A 645 4.10 13.61 -64.69
CA PHE A 645 4.30 12.53 -65.65
C PHE A 645 5.72 12.51 -66.25
N THR A 646 6.58 13.45 -65.85
CA THR A 646 8.01 13.40 -66.16
C THR A 646 8.79 12.42 -65.26
N LEU A 647 8.16 11.94 -64.17
CA LEU A 647 8.75 11.00 -63.21
C LEU A 647 8.74 9.55 -63.73
N ARG A 648 9.62 9.24 -64.69
CA ARG A 648 9.62 7.95 -65.39
C ARG A 648 9.98 6.73 -64.52
N CYS A 649 10.56 6.95 -63.35
CA CYS A 649 10.90 5.89 -62.38
C CYS A 649 9.73 5.53 -61.45
N LEU A 650 8.59 6.23 -61.54
CA LEU A 650 7.46 6.02 -60.64
C LEU A 650 6.83 4.64 -60.85
N ARG A 651 6.78 3.86 -59.77
CA ARG A 651 6.17 2.54 -59.71
C ARG A 651 4.83 2.57 -59.00
N ARG A 652 4.70 3.40 -57.96
CA ARG A 652 3.50 3.46 -57.12
C ARG A 652 3.00 4.90 -57.03
N LEU A 653 1.79 5.13 -57.50
CA LEU A 653 1.10 6.43 -57.43
C LEU A 653 -0.22 6.26 -56.68
N LEU A 654 -0.26 6.75 -55.45
CA LEU A 654 -1.43 6.66 -54.59
C LEU A 654 -2.09 8.04 -54.47
N LEU A 655 -3.31 8.14 -54.96
CA LEU A 655 -4.10 9.37 -55.07
C LEU A 655 -5.53 9.17 -54.53
N ALA A 656 -5.74 8.14 -53.72
CA ALA A 656 -7.05 7.82 -53.15
C ALA A 656 -7.63 9.01 -52.34
N GLY A 657 -8.94 9.18 -52.29
CA GLY A 657 -9.61 10.18 -51.46
C GLY A 657 -9.26 11.64 -51.81
N ASN A 658 -9.11 11.96 -53.09
CA ASN A 658 -8.90 13.33 -53.59
C ASN A 658 -10.17 13.84 -54.31
N LEU A 659 -10.05 14.95 -55.05
CA LEU A 659 -11.15 15.58 -55.79
C LEU A 659 -10.87 15.59 -57.30
N LEU A 660 -10.15 14.59 -57.82
CA LEU A 660 -9.74 14.54 -59.22
C LEU A 660 -10.94 14.26 -60.13
N GLU A 661 -11.15 15.12 -61.13
CA GLU A 661 -12.23 14.97 -62.13
C GLU A 661 -11.78 14.18 -63.37
N ALA A 662 -10.49 14.27 -63.71
CA ALA A 662 -9.91 13.52 -64.82
C ALA A 662 -8.45 13.14 -64.56
N LEU A 663 -8.03 12.00 -65.13
CA LEU A 663 -6.64 11.61 -65.25
C LEU A 663 -6.12 12.04 -66.64
N PRO A 664 -5.07 12.87 -66.73
CA PRO A 664 -4.59 13.36 -68.03
C PRO A 664 -3.90 12.26 -68.86
N ALA A 665 -3.95 12.39 -70.19
CA ALA A 665 -3.36 11.45 -71.14
C ALA A 665 -1.83 11.32 -71.02
N ASP A 666 -1.17 12.26 -70.34
CA ASP A 666 0.26 12.22 -70.04
C ASP A 666 0.66 11.02 -69.15
N VAL A 667 -0.30 10.34 -68.51
CA VAL A 667 -0.06 9.10 -67.75
C VAL A 667 0.69 8.04 -68.55
N LYS A 668 0.57 8.06 -69.88
CA LYS A 668 1.32 7.19 -70.82
C LYS A 668 2.84 7.24 -70.68
N ALA A 669 3.37 8.29 -70.07
CA ALA A 669 4.80 8.44 -69.83
C ALA A 669 5.31 7.55 -68.68
N LEU A 670 4.44 7.11 -67.76
CA LEU A 670 4.78 6.33 -66.56
C LEU A 670 4.80 4.82 -66.85
N LYS A 671 5.72 4.38 -67.71
CA LYS A 671 5.78 2.98 -68.19
C LYS A 671 6.09 1.92 -67.11
N LEU A 672 6.72 2.34 -66.00
CA LEU A 672 7.11 1.47 -64.89
C LEU A 672 6.06 1.39 -63.77
N LEU A 673 4.90 2.01 -63.97
CA LEU A 673 3.84 2.09 -62.96
C LEU A 673 3.25 0.69 -62.71
N SER A 674 3.40 0.20 -61.49
CA SER A 674 2.89 -1.09 -61.02
C SER A 674 1.62 -0.95 -60.19
N GLU A 675 1.46 0.14 -59.44
CA GLU A 675 0.29 0.39 -58.61
C GLU A 675 -0.23 1.81 -58.82
N LEU A 676 -1.51 1.90 -59.17
CA LEU A 676 -2.24 3.15 -59.32
C LEU A 676 -3.52 3.08 -58.49
N ASP A 677 -3.59 3.90 -57.45
CA ASP A 677 -4.80 4.06 -56.64
C ASP A 677 -5.41 5.43 -56.87
N LEU A 678 -6.60 5.45 -57.46
CA LEU A 678 -7.42 6.62 -57.74
C LEU A 678 -8.78 6.52 -57.04
N SER A 679 -8.93 5.64 -56.06
CA SER A 679 -10.21 5.42 -55.39
C SER A 679 -10.74 6.66 -54.68
N GLY A 680 -12.06 6.81 -54.54
CA GLY A 680 -12.66 7.94 -53.82
C GLY A 680 -12.34 9.30 -54.45
N ASN A 681 -12.30 9.37 -55.78
CA ASN A 681 -12.18 10.61 -56.56
C ASN A 681 -13.50 10.92 -57.28
N ARG A 682 -13.49 11.80 -58.29
CA ARG A 682 -14.66 12.20 -59.09
C ARG A 682 -14.42 11.91 -60.58
N LEU A 683 -13.71 10.84 -60.89
CA LEU A 683 -13.35 10.50 -62.27
C LEU A 683 -14.58 10.02 -63.03
N GLU A 684 -14.89 10.68 -64.16
CA GLU A 684 -15.95 10.25 -65.08
C GLU A 684 -15.46 9.25 -66.14
N ARG A 685 -14.19 9.39 -66.54
CA ARG A 685 -13.56 8.59 -67.59
C ARG A 685 -12.07 8.38 -67.29
N LEU A 686 -11.54 7.25 -67.75
CA LEU A 686 -10.10 6.99 -67.78
C LEU A 686 -9.56 7.23 -69.21
N PRO A 687 -8.33 7.77 -69.36
CA PRO A 687 -7.71 7.91 -70.67
C PRO A 687 -7.33 6.53 -71.25
N SER A 688 -7.59 6.32 -72.54
CA SER A 688 -7.20 5.08 -73.25
C SER A 688 -5.69 4.83 -73.19
N GLU A 689 -4.91 5.91 -73.07
CA GLU A 689 -3.45 5.88 -73.04
C GLU A 689 -2.88 5.24 -71.77
N LEU A 690 -3.67 5.14 -70.69
CA LEU A 690 -3.30 4.36 -69.50
C LEU A 690 -3.10 2.87 -69.87
N PHE A 691 -4.04 2.33 -70.64
CA PHE A 691 -4.10 0.91 -71.00
C PHE A 691 -3.10 0.54 -72.11
N SER A 692 -2.78 1.48 -73.01
CA SER A 692 -1.83 1.22 -74.10
C SER A 692 -0.35 1.26 -73.70
N ASN A 693 -0.02 1.97 -72.60
CA ASN A 693 1.37 2.30 -72.29
C ASN A 693 1.86 1.89 -70.89
N CYS A 694 0.98 1.70 -69.90
CA CYS A 694 1.36 1.30 -68.54
C CYS A 694 1.30 -0.22 -68.37
N LEU A 695 2.05 -0.97 -69.18
CA LEU A 695 1.93 -2.43 -69.29
C LEU A 695 2.40 -3.20 -68.04
N GLU A 696 3.16 -2.55 -67.15
CA GLU A 696 3.65 -3.10 -65.89
C GLU A 696 2.63 -3.00 -64.74
N LEU A 697 1.42 -2.48 -65.01
CA LEU A 697 0.41 -2.22 -63.98
C LEU A 697 -0.13 -3.53 -63.41
N ARG A 698 0.07 -3.74 -62.11
CA ARG A 698 -0.40 -4.91 -61.35
C ARG A 698 -1.65 -4.61 -60.56
N ILE A 699 -1.76 -3.41 -60.01
CA ILE A 699 -2.88 -2.99 -59.16
C ILE A 699 -3.45 -1.69 -59.72
N LEU A 700 -4.72 -1.73 -60.12
CA LEU A 700 -5.51 -0.56 -60.50
C LEU A 700 -6.73 -0.47 -59.60
N ASN A 701 -6.75 0.53 -58.71
CA ASN A 701 -7.88 0.81 -57.86
C ASN A 701 -8.56 2.10 -58.33
N VAL A 702 -9.79 2.01 -58.83
CA VAL A 702 -10.61 3.14 -59.25
C VAL A 702 -11.98 3.10 -58.59
N ALA A 703 -12.10 2.40 -57.46
CA ALA A 703 -13.35 2.28 -56.72
C ALA A 703 -13.86 3.66 -56.23
N HIS A 704 -15.17 3.79 -55.99
CA HIS A 704 -15.78 5.03 -55.51
C HIS A 704 -15.47 6.24 -56.41
N ASN A 705 -15.73 6.10 -57.70
CA ASN A 705 -15.65 7.18 -58.70
C ASN A 705 -17.00 7.29 -59.45
N SER A 706 -17.04 7.99 -60.59
CA SER A 706 -18.23 8.16 -61.41
C SER A 706 -18.00 7.65 -62.83
N LEU A 707 -17.23 6.57 -62.98
CA LEU A 707 -16.88 6.01 -64.29
C LEU A 707 -18.13 5.45 -64.98
N GLY A 708 -18.43 5.92 -66.19
CA GLY A 708 -19.55 5.42 -67.00
C GLY A 708 -19.22 4.17 -67.83
N PHE A 709 -17.98 4.05 -68.30
CA PHE A 709 -17.49 2.89 -69.03
C PHE A 709 -15.98 2.72 -68.83
N LEU A 710 -15.48 1.52 -69.06
CA LEU A 710 -14.05 1.23 -69.09
C LEU A 710 -13.52 1.35 -70.53
N PRO A 711 -12.42 2.08 -70.81
CA PRO A 711 -11.86 2.17 -72.14
C PRO A 711 -11.44 0.81 -72.70
N ARG A 712 -11.48 0.68 -74.03
CA ARG A 712 -10.93 -0.49 -74.73
C ARG A 712 -9.42 -0.56 -74.54
N GLY A 713 -8.88 -1.78 -74.51
CA GLY A 713 -7.44 -2.02 -74.37
C GLY A 713 -7.00 -2.53 -72.99
N ILE A 714 -7.94 -2.82 -72.07
CA ILE A 714 -7.56 -3.39 -70.76
C ILE A 714 -6.88 -4.76 -70.85
N ALA A 715 -7.19 -5.53 -71.92
CA ALA A 715 -6.51 -6.77 -72.24
C ALA A 715 -4.99 -6.61 -72.44
N ALA A 716 -4.51 -5.40 -72.75
CA ALA A 716 -3.07 -5.14 -72.89
C ALA A 716 -2.32 -5.19 -71.55
N LEU A 717 -3.02 -5.02 -70.41
CA LEU A 717 -2.44 -5.09 -69.07
C LEU A 717 -2.29 -6.55 -68.61
N SER A 718 -1.36 -7.27 -69.23
CA SER A 718 -1.13 -8.69 -68.96
C SER A 718 -0.62 -8.99 -67.55
N GLN A 719 -0.05 -7.99 -66.86
CA GLN A 719 0.46 -8.08 -65.48
C GLN A 719 -0.58 -7.69 -64.42
N LEU A 720 -1.81 -7.33 -64.80
CA LEU A 720 -2.82 -6.82 -63.88
C LEU A 720 -3.37 -7.93 -62.98
N CYS A 721 -3.04 -7.88 -61.69
CA CYS A 721 -3.46 -8.86 -60.68
C CYS A 721 -4.66 -8.39 -59.85
N LYS A 722 -4.88 -7.08 -59.74
CA LYS A 722 -6.00 -6.52 -58.97
C LYS A 722 -6.61 -5.33 -59.69
N LEU A 723 -7.91 -5.40 -59.92
CA LEU A 723 -8.72 -4.34 -60.54
C LEU A 723 -9.95 -4.09 -59.67
N ASP A 724 -10.01 -2.93 -59.02
CA ASP A 724 -11.16 -2.54 -58.20
C ASP A 724 -11.98 -1.44 -58.89
N LEU A 725 -13.19 -1.81 -59.29
CA LEU A 725 -14.16 -0.98 -60.02
C LEU A 725 -15.41 -0.67 -59.17
N ARG A 726 -15.47 -1.13 -57.92
CA ARG A 726 -16.68 -1.02 -57.08
C ARG A 726 -17.11 0.43 -56.90
N SER A 727 -18.41 0.64 -56.73
CA SER A 727 -19.03 1.95 -56.53
C SER A 727 -18.69 2.94 -57.65
N ASN A 728 -18.91 2.52 -58.89
CA ASN A 728 -18.89 3.38 -60.09
C ASN A 728 -20.27 3.37 -60.77
N SER A 729 -20.40 4.10 -61.88
CA SER A 729 -21.63 4.17 -62.69
C SER A 729 -21.50 3.37 -64.00
N LEU A 730 -20.78 2.24 -63.94
CA LEU A 730 -20.50 1.40 -65.10
C LEU A 730 -21.77 0.65 -65.53
N GLU A 731 -22.17 0.79 -66.79
CA GLU A 731 -23.33 0.04 -67.34
C GLU A 731 -22.96 -1.38 -67.79
N GLU A 732 -21.77 -1.54 -68.37
CA GLU A 732 -21.25 -2.80 -68.86
C GLU A 732 -19.74 -2.92 -68.64
N LEU A 733 -19.25 -4.16 -68.61
CA LEU A 733 -17.81 -4.45 -68.60
C LEU A 733 -17.36 -4.98 -69.97
N PRO A 734 -16.15 -4.61 -70.44
CA PRO A 734 -15.64 -5.10 -71.70
C PRO A 734 -15.31 -6.59 -71.60
N ALA A 735 -15.75 -7.38 -72.59
CA ALA A 735 -15.44 -8.81 -72.70
C ALA A 735 -13.92 -9.09 -72.78
N GLU A 736 -13.12 -8.08 -73.16
CA GLU A 736 -11.65 -8.07 -73.17
C GLU A 736 -11.03 -8.44 -71.81
N LEU A 737 -11.76 -8.28 -70.69
CA LEU A 737 -11.30 -8.70 -69.35
C LEU A 737 -10.98 -10.21 -69.29
N GLY A 738 -11.64 -11.04 -70.09
CA GLY A 738 -11.33 -12.47 -70.19
C GLY A 738 -9.98 -12.78 -70.85
N CYS A 739 -9.36 -11.78 -71.49
CA CYS A 739 -8.04 -11.89 -72.10
C CYS A 739 -6.90 -11.41 -71.17
N CYS A 740 -7.23 -10.86 -69.99
CA CYS A 740 -6.24 -10.45 -68.99
C CYS A 740 -5.68 -11.68 -68.27
N SER A 741 -4.63 -12.30 -68.81
CA SER A 741 -4.01 -13.52 -68.26
C SER A 741 -3.50 -13.38 -66.82
N GLY A 742 -3.18 -12.16 -66.39
CA GLY A 742 -2.64 -11.87 -65.06
C GLY A 742 -3.68 -11.67 -63.96
N LEU A 743 -4.98 -11.60 -64.28
CA LEU A 743 -6.05 -11.27 -63.33
C LEU A 743 -6.63 -12.57 -62.73
N PRO A 744 -6.26 -12.96 -61.49
CA PRO A 744 -6.69 -14.21 -60.89
C PRO A 744 -8.17 -14.16 -60.47
N GLY A 745 -8.71 -15.32 -60.06
CA GLY A 745 -10.12 -15.57 -59.77
C GLY A 745 -10.74 -14.82 -58.57
N GLY A 746 -10.05 -13.80 -58.06
CA GLY A 746 -10.51 -12.88 -57.02
C GLY A 746 -9.88 -11.48 -57.12
N GLY A 747 -9.18 -11.20 -58.23
CA GLY A 747 -8.52 -9.92 -58.49
C GLY A 747 -9.46 -8.84 -59.02
N LEU A 748 -10.57 -9.23 -59.67
CA LEU A 748 -11.61 -8.31 -60.14
C LEU A 748 -12.63 -8.03 -59.03
N LEU A 749 -12.62 -6.81 -58.51
CA LEU A 749 -13.58 -6.35 -57.51
C LEU A 749 -14.60 -5.43 -58.18
N VAL A 750 -15.84 -5.87 -58.23
CA VAL A 750 -16.95 -5.21 -58.94
C VAL A 750 -18.29 -5.60 -58.30
N GLU A 751 -19.36 -4.84 -58.53
CA GLU A 751 -20.70 -5.20 -58.12
C GLU A 751 -21.15 -6.54 -58.73
N ASN A 752 -21.86 -7.34 -57.93
CA ASN A 752 -22.32 -8.67 -58.35
C ASN A 752 -23.17 -8.65 -59.64
N TRP A 753 -24.04 -7.64 -59.81
CA TRP A 753 -24.88 -7.54 -61.01
C TRP A 753 -24.07 -7.27 -62.27
N LEU A 754 -22.99 -6.47 -62.15
CA LEU A 754 -22.12 -6.14 -63.26
C LEU A 754 -21.17 -7.30 -63.58
N PHE A 755 -20.73 -8.06 -62.57
CA PHE A 755 -20.01 -9.33 -62.78
C PHE A 755 -20.87 -10.36 -63.53
N LEU A 756 -22.17 -10.42 -63.23
CA LEU A 756 -23.11 -11.32 -63.93
C LEU A 756 -23.41 -10.90 -65.37
N SER A 757 -23.16 -9.63 -65.73
CA SER A 757 -23.34 -9.13 -67.10
C SER A 757 -22.25 -9.63 -68.07
N LEU A 758 -21.12 -10.14 -67.54
CA LEU A 758 -20.05 -10.70 -68.35
C LEU A 758 -20.47 -12.01 -69.04
N PRO A 759 -19.93 -12.29 -70.25
CA PRO A 759 -20.14 -13.56 -70.92
C PRO A 759 -19.72 -14.75 -70.04
N PRO A 760 -20.44 -15.89 -70.08
CA PRO A 760 -20.21 -17.02 -69.17
C PRO A 760 -18.77 -17.56 -69.23
N HIS A 761 -18.16 -17.61 -70.42
CA HIS A 761 -16.76 -18.04 -70.59
C HIS A 761 -15.73 -17.12 -69.90
N VAL A 762 -16.00 -15.82 -69.83
CA VAL A 762 -15.16 -14.84 -69.12
C VAL A 762 -15.35 -14.98 -67.61
N ARG A 763 -16.60 -15.17 -67.16
CA ARG A 763 -16.93 -15.38 -65.76
C ARG A 763 -16.29 -16.64 -65.19
N ASP A 764 -16.32 -17.73 -65.95
CA ASP A 764 -15.69 -18.99 -65.56
C ASP A 764 -14.17 -18.82 -65.44
N PHE A 765 -13.53 -18.16 -66.40
CA PHE A 765 -12.10 -17.82 -66.35
C PHE A 765 -11.73 -16.98 -65.10
N LEU A 766 -12.52 -15.95 -64.80
CA LEU A 766 -12.35 -15.08 -63.63
C LEU A 766 -12.83 -15.69 -62.31
N SER A 767 -13.29 -16.94 -62.31
CA SER A 767 -13.68 -17.66 -61.09
C SER A 767 -12.77 -18.85 -60.78
N HIS A 768 -12.05 -19.38 -61.79
CA HIS A 768 -11.28 -20.63 -61.67
C HIS A 768 -9.77 -20.47 -61.41
N SER A 769 -9.21 -19.26 -61.48
CA SER A 769 -7.77 -19.03 -61.27
C SER A 769 -7.43 -18.80 -59.80
N CYS A 770 -7.41 -19.89 -59.02
CA CYS A 770 -7.04 -19.88 -57.61
C CYS A 770 -5.74 -20.66 -57.37
N THR A 771 -4.61 -19.99 -57.61
CA THR A 771 -3.30 -20.34 -57.02
C THR A 771 -2.48 -19.06 -56.83
N ASN A 772 -2.14 -18.74 -55.58
CA ASN A 772 -1.21 -17.69 -55.14
C ASN A 772 -1.70 -16.22 -55.17
N LEU A 773 -2.65 -15.88 -54.29
CA LEU A 773 -2.87 -14.50 -53.84
C LEU A 773 -1.70 -13.92 -53.01
N SER A 774 -0.77 -14.77 -52.53
CA SER A 774 0.35 -14.36 -51.67
C SER A 774 1.51 -13.68 -52.39
N ALA A 775 1.60 -13.78 -53.73
CA ALA A 775 2.73 -13.23 -54.50
C ALA A 775 2.51 -11.77 -54.99
N CYS A 776 1.33 -11.19 -54.78
CA CYS A 776 0.99 -9.84 -55.27
C CYS A 776 1.35 -8.71 -54.30
N VAL A 777 1.91 -9.02 -53.12
CA VAL A 777 2.10 -8.06 -52.00
C VAL A 777 3.58 -7.75 -51.71
N GLU A 778 4.54 -8.38 -52.40
CA GLU A 778 5.97 -8.04 -52.28
C GLU A 778 6.46 -7.00 -53.30
#